data_AF-A0A8C7M959-F1
#
_entry.id   AF-A0A8C7M959-F1
#
_cell.length_a   1.000
_cell.length_b   1.000
_cell.length_c   1.000
_cell.angle_alpha   90.00
_cell.angle_beta   90.00
_cell.angle_gamma   90.00
#
_symmetry.space_group_name_H-M   'P 1'
#
loop_
_entity.id
_entity.type
_entity.pdbx_description
1 polymer ?
#
loop_
_entity_poly.entity_id
_entity_poly.type
_entity_poly.pdbx_seq_one_letter_code
_entity_poly.pdbx_strand_id
1 'polypeptide(L)'
;MRAIKIRKYFRGSGRVLAFVFIASIIWLLFDMAALRLSLNDVNSQLLKESVVKERQAVRQQATKRTKLVHRGFKNPVQRVDLDLDEAGNKDPLQDENKVLEVYRKRGPAVKNDPQFMDKVNSHEQQGGNARPKLEHAVIFKHNQIEPVHHVTVHLSVPLNTKAPVKDPLPVKDVSKKAVDLVLEDGKVGPTERDKIVAFPAAVGSNFTKVPPGVQEGKHVETPASKNTGENQEGNIDLVQKGKENIDSKTQKKVKNSLEPGKQESFIKDKVAVDYTVKPVKNDVLKGEEVIVNKEDKQINELDKGNPEALKESLPPTAKPKRQQGVPTNSTVVRNTGVHKVLALDMTQAPRDANAIGQFGQAAMVPSDKEQEVRNRWNEGHFNVYLSDQIPVDRAIPDTRPHTCSESVVHDYLPTTSVIFCFVDEVWSTLLRSVHSVLNRSPPHLLKEIILVDDFSAKEYLKDHLDVYMSQYPKVRIVRLKERQGLIRARLAGAAIAKGDVLTFLDSHIECNVGWLEPLLERVYMDRRKVACPVIEVISDKDLSYVLVDNFQRGVFKWPLVFGWSTLSKDTIKKNHMKDSDPIRCPVMAGGLFSIDKKYFYELGSYDPGLDVWGGENMEISFKIWMCGGEIEIIPCSRVGHIFRGENPYKFPKDRQKTVERNLARVAEVWLDEYRDLFYGHGYLHLLDRSIIDIGNLTDQIELRKKLECKSFKWYLDNVYPDMVAPLVKAEGLVFNRGVRKCLALQDGSLAFETCDLSKLSQHFNYTWMRHVRQKDVCVTAHGKGTSLALQPCDNTKPQLRWLHKATNSALVEHLIAEHSPRRLCLEAGALDDSIQLKECQSTSPYQKWQFTHYHTV
;
A
#
# COMPACT_ATOMS: atom_id res chain seq x y z
N MET A 1 -57.61 2.02 41.84
CA MET A 1 -57.30 0.69 42.43
C MET A 1 -56.34 -0.12 41.52
N ARG A 2 -55.04 0.21 41.43
CA ARG A 2 -54.06 -0.53 40.57
C ARG A 2 -52.64 -0.74 41.17
N ALA A 3 -52.39 -0.37 42.42
CA ALA A 3 -51.04 -0.34 43.02
C ALA A 3 -50.48 -1.68 43.56
N ILE A 4 -51.22 -2.80 43.46
CA ILE A 4 -50.92 -4.04 44.22
C ILE A 4 -50.19 -5.12 43.40
N LYS A 5 -50.20 -5.08 42.05
CA LYS A 5 -49.67 -6.19 41.23
C LYS A 5 -48.13 -6.25 41.09
N ILE A 6 -47.39 -5.15 41.20
CA ILE A 6 -45.92 -5.15 41.00
C ILE A 6 -45.17 -5.86 42.14
N ARG A 7 -45.68 -5.77 43.38
CA ARG A 7 -45.01 -6.32 44.58
C ARG A 7 -44.97 -7.86 44.64
N LYS A 8 -45.59 -8.57 43.67
CA LYS A 8 -45.53 -10.04 43.54
C LYS A 8 -44.39 -10.55 42.64
N TYR A 9 -43.80 -9.72 41.78
CA TYR A 9 -42.75 -10.15 40.83
C TYR A 9 -41.34 -10.19 41.43
N PHE A 10 -41.07 -9.39 42.47
CA PHE A 10 -39.74 -9.24 43.08
C PHE A 10 -39.47 -10.18 44.27
N ARG A 11 -40.14 -11.33 44.35
CA ARG A 11 -39.96 -12.30 45.44
C ARG A 11 -39.01 -13.44 45.05
N GLY A 12 -37.72 -13.10 44.90
CA GLY A 12 -36.64 -14.06 44.64
C GLY A 12 -35.31 -13.38 44.33
N SER A 13 -34.30 -13.57 45.20
CA SER A 13 -33.01 -12.85 45.16
C SER A 13 -32.29 -12.93 43.81
N GLY A 14 -32.20 -14.12 43.22
CA GLY A 14 -31.52 -14.34 41.93
C GLY A 14 -32.14 -13.56 40.75
N ARG A 15 -33.43 -13.23 40.78
CA ARG A 15 -34.07 -12.41 39.73
C ARG A 15 -33.69 -10.94 39.83
N VAL A 16 -33.48 -10.42 41.04
CA VAL A 16 -32.93 -9.05 41.23
C VAL A 16 -31.50 -9.00 40.71
N LEU A 17 -30.67 -10.00 41.03
CA LEU A 17 -29.30 -10.10 40.51
C LEU A 17 -29.27 -10.14 38.97
N ALA A 18 -30.16 -10.91 38.33
CA ALA A 18 -30.25 -10.97 36.87
C ALA A 18 -30.60 -9.61 36.24
N PHE A 19 -31.56 -8.87 36.80
CA PHE A 19 -31.87 -7.51 36.31
C PHE A 19 -30.73 -6.52 36.54
N VAL A 20 -30.02 -6.59 37.68
CA VAL A 20 -28.84 -5.75 37.93
C VAL A 20 -27.72 -6.08 36.93
N PHE A 21 -27.45 -7.36 36.69
CA PHE A 21 -26.42 -7.81 35.75
C PHE A 21 -26.72 -7.39 34.30
N ILE A 22 -27.97 -7.55 33.85
CA ILE A 22 -28.41 -7.08 32.52
C ILE A 22 -28.31 -5.55 32.41
N ALA A 23 -28.72 -4.82 33.45
CA ALA A 23 -28.57 -3.36 33.50
C ALA A 23 -27.09 -2.93 33.44
N SER A 24 -26.20 -3.62 34.16
CA SER A 24 -24.75 -3.37 34.12
C SER A 24 -24.14 -3.64 32.74
N ILE A 25 -24.56 -4.71 32.06
CA ILE A 25 -24.12 -5.00 30.68
C ILE A 25 -24.60 -3.91 29.71
N ILE A 26 -25.88 -3.51 29.79
CA ILE A 26 -26.43 -2.43 28.96
C ILE A 26 -25.68 -1.13 29.21
N TRP A 27 -25.40 -0.78 30.46
CA TRP A 27 -24.66 0.43 30.83
C TRP A 27 -23.23 0.41 30.30
N LEU A 28 -22.53 -0.73 30.40
CA LEU A 28 -21.16 -0.91 29.89
C LEU A 28 -21.10 -0.89 28.35
N LEU A 29 -22.15 -1.38 27.66
CA LEU A 29 -22.28 -1.23 26.21
C LEU A 29 -22.52 0.22 25.78
N PHE A 30 -23.32 0.99 26.55
CA PHE A 30 -23.48 2.43 26.34
C PHE A 30 -22.17 3.19 26.58
N ASP A 31 -21.42 2.84 27.62
CA ASP A 31 -20.12 3.45 27.94
C ASP A 31 -19.06 3.14 26.85
N MET A 32 -19.00 1.90 26.37
CA MET A 32 -18.18 1.53 25.19
C MET A 32 -18.58 2.28 23.92
N ALA A 33 -19.89 2.52 23.70
CA ALA A 33 -20.37 3.30 22.56
C ALA A 33 -19.99 4.79 22.70
N ALA A 34 -20.14 5.36 23.90
CA ALA A 34 -19.71 6.73 24.20
C ALA A 34 -18.19 6.91 24.03
N LEU A 35 -17.39 5.94 24.48
CA LEU A 35 -15.94 5.91 24.26
C LEU A 35 -15.57 5.85 22.77
N ARG A 36 -16.25 5.02 21.96
CA ARG A 36 -16.04 5.00 20.50
C ARG A 36 -16.43 6.31 19.84
N LEU A 37 -17.56 6.92 20.22
CA LEU A 37 -17.98 8.22 19.68
C LEU A 37 -16.99 9.32 20.07
N SER A 38 -16.54 9.36 21.33
CA SER A 38 -15.54 10.31 21.82
C SER A 38 -14.19 10.17 21.10
N LEU A 39 -13.68 8.95 20.91
CA LEU A 39 -12.43 8.70 20.18
C LEU A 39 -12.54 9.10 18.70
N ASN A 40 -13.69 8.83 18.06
CA ASN A 40 -13.94 9.28 16.70
C ASN A 40 -14.04 10.81 16.59
N ASP A 41 -14.66 11.48 17.56
CA ASP A 41 -14.80 12.95 17.51
C ASP A 41 -13.48 13.66 17.88
N VAL A 42 -12.65 13.08 18.75
CA VAL A 42 -11.26 13.56 18.99
C VAL A 42 -10.41 13.40 17.72
N ASN A 43 -10.47 12.27 17.03
CA ASN A 43 -9.79 12.10 15.74
C ASN A 43 -10.36 13.06 14.66
N SER A 44 -11.67 13.29 14.67
CA SER A 44 -12.33 14.28 13.82
C SER A 44 -11.86 15.71 14.11
N GLN A 45 -11.70 16.07 15.38
CA GLN A 45 -11.20 17.38 15.81
C GLN A 45 -9.71 17.55 15.48
N LEU A 46 -8.87 16.54 15.64
CA LEU A 46 -7.46 16.58 15.23
C LEU A 46 -7.32 16.78 13.71
N LEU A 47 -8.13 16.09 12.90
CA LEU A 47 -8.19 16.29 11.44
C LEU A 47 -8.74 17.69 11.07
N LYS A 48 -9.79 18.17 11.75
CA LYS A 48 -10.31 19.53 11.56
C LYS A 48 -9.26 20.59 11.92
N GLU A 49 -8.52 20.40 13.02
CA GLU A 49 -7.44 21.30 13.42
C GLU A 49 -6.27 21.30 12.43
N SER A 50 -5.86 20.15 11.89
CA SER A 50 -4.79 20.12 10.88
C SER A 50 -5.22 20.86 9.62
N VAL A 51 -6.43 20.62 9.10
CA VAL A 51 -6.99 21.30 7.93
C VAL A 51 -7.22 22.79 8.19
N VAL A 52 -7.57 23.20 9.41
CA VAL A 52 -7.70 24.63 9.79
C VAL A 52 -6.33 25.31 9.86
N LYS A 53 -5.31 24.66 10.46
CA LYS A 53 -3.93 25.18 10.52
C LYS A 53 -3.33 25.32 9.11
N GLU A 54 -3.59 24.35 8.24
CA GLU A 54 -3.19 24.36 6.83
C GLU A 54 -3.89 25.49 6.04
N ARG A 55 -5.22 25.62 6.16
CA ARG A 55 -5.98 26.75 5.57
C ARG A 55 -5.53 28.12 6.10
N GLN A 56 -5.11 28.21 7.36
CA GLN A 56 -4.51 29.43 7.93
C GLN A 56 -3.13 29.71 7.33
N ALA A 57 -2.27 28.70 7.15
CA ALA A 57 -0.97 28.85 6.51
C ALA A 57 -1.09 29.34 5.05
N VAL A 58 -2.00 28.74 4.28
CA VAL A 58 -2.31 29.15 2.90
C VAL A 58 -2.83 30.60 2.86
N ARG A 59 -3.74 30.99 3.77
CA ARG A 59 -4.20 32.40 3.88
C ARG A 59 -3.06 33.37 4.26
N GLN A 60 -2.13 32.97 5.13
CA GLN A 60 -0.97 33.79 5.47
C GLN A 60 0.00 33.95 4.29
N GLN A 61 0.21 32.90 3.48
CA GLN A 61 0.97 33.01 2.23
C GLN A 61 0.29 33.94 1.21
N ALA A 62 -1.02 33.80 0.99
CA ALA A 62 -1.77 34.69 0.11
C ALA A 62 -1.65 36.17 0.54
N THR A 63 -1.80 36.45 1.83
CA THR A 63 -1.70 37.81 2.40
C THR A 63 -0.27 38.37 2.33
N LYS A 64 0.78 37.52 2.42
CA LYS A 64 2.16 37.95 2.14
C LYS A 64 2.35 38.29 0.66
N ARG A 65 1.75 37.52 -0.26
CA ARG A 65 1.89 37.72 -1.71
C ARG A 65 1.22 39.02 -2.18
N THR A 66 0.02 39.37 -1.67
CA THR A 66 -0.61 40.67 -1.97
C THR A 66 0.12 41.86 -1.35
N LYS A 67 0.66 41.75 -0.12
CA LYS A 67 1.44 42.85 0.48
C LYS A 67 2.74 43.18 -0.26
N LEU A 68 3.33 42.23 -0.99
CA LEU A 68 4.54 42.47 -1.79
C LEU A 68 4.26 43.28 -3.07
N VAL A 69 3.03 43.24 -3.59
CA VAL A 69 2.60 43.89 -4.85
C VAL A 69 2.09 45.34 -4.63
N HIS A 70 2.18 45.87 -3.40
CA HIS A 70 1.64 47.19 -3.03
C HIS A 70 2.62 48.13 -2.30
N ARG A 71 3.92 47.86 -2.36
CA ARG A 71 4.98 48.83 -2.03
C ARG A 71 5.97 48.88 -3.18
N GLY A 72 5.72 49.79 -4.12
CA GLY A 72 6.47 49.88 -5.38
C GLY A 72 7.78 50.65 -5.28
N PHE A 73 8.49 50.69 -6.41
CA PHE A 73 9.52 51.68 -6.69
C PHE A 73 8.90 52.92 -7.35
N LYS A 74 9.40 54.10 -7.01
CA LYS A 74 9.13 55.37 -7.69
C LYS A 74 10.36 56.27 -7.65
N ASN A 75 10.67 56.87 -8.81
CA ASN A 75 11.43 58.12 -8.98
C ASN A 75 12.96 58.06 -8.68
N PRO A 76 13.77 59.01 -9.19
CA PRO A 76 13.68 59.62 -10.54
C PRO A 76 15.04 59.91 -11.25
N VAL A 77 14.99 60.03 -12.59
CA VAL A 77 15.63 61.07 -13.45
C VAL A 77 17.09 61.51 -13.20
N GLN A 78 17.97 61.35 -14.21
CA GLN A 78 18.48 62.50 -15.02
C GLN A 78 19.06 62.06 -16.39
N ARG A 79 19.10 62.98 -17.37
CA ARG A 79 19.70 62.80 -18.71
C ARG A 79 21.22 63.02 -18.70
N VAL A 80 21.92 62.32 -19.59
CA VAL A 80 22.95 62.90 -20.47
C VAL A 80 22.73 62.28 -21.86
N ASP A 81 22.65 63.12 -22.89
CA ASP A 81 22.53 62.70 -24.29
C ASP A 81 23.93 62.71 -24.95
N LEU A 82 24.17 61.84 -25.93
CA LEU A 82 25.26 61.94 -26.92
C LEU A 82 24.86 61.16 -28.18
N ASP A 83 25.08 61.77 -29.34
CA ASP A 83 24.38 61.44 -30.60
C ASP A 83 25.16 60.52 -31.56
N LEU A 84 24.59 60.38 -32.76
CA LEU A 84 25.15 59.88 -34.03
C LEU A 84 25.15 58.33 -34.23
N ASP A 85 24.63 57.77 -35.34
CA ASP A 85 23.88 58.39 -36.45
C ASP A 85 22.97 57.39 -37.21
N GLU A 86 22.00 57.97 -37.95
CA GLU A 86 21.30 57.55 -39.19
C GLU A 86 21.27 56.09 -39.71
N ALA A 87 20.28 55.63 -40.51
CA ALA A 87 18.88 56.00 -40.80
C ALA A 87 18.27 54.88 -41.70
N GLY A 88 16.95 54.66 -41.73
CA GLY A 88 16.38 53.53 -42.53
C GLY A 88 14.86 53.39 -42.71
N ASN A 89 14.08 54.42 -42.37
CA ASN A 89 12.62 54.57 -42.51
C ASN A 89 11.90 53.78 -43.64
N LYS A 90 10.89 52.95 -43.29
CA LYS A 90 9.51 52.99 -43.86
C LYS A 90 8.52 51.98 -43.25
N ASP A 91 7.37 52.51 -42.81
CA ASP A 91 6.08 51.82 -42.57
C ASP A 91 5.22 51.92 -43.85
N PRO A 92 4.18 51.07 -44.09
CA PRO A 92 2.88 51.31 -43.44
C PRO A 92 1.95 50.09 -43.19
N LEU A 93 0.95 50.32 -42.32
CA LEU A 93 -0.52 50.01 -42.38
C LEU A 93 -1.03 49.00 -43.46
N GLN A 94 -2.09 48.20 -43.24
CA GLN A 94 -3.34 48.50 -42.53
C GLN A 94 -4.23 47.25 -42.29
N ASP A 95 -5.11 47.29 -41.27
CA ASP A 95 -6.34 46.46 -41.05
C ASP A 95 -6.21 44.91 -40.99
N GLU A 96 -7.12 44.13 -40.38
CA GLU A 96 -8.43 44.45 -39.76
C GLU A 96 -8.50 44.14 -38.25
N ASN A 97 -9.40 44.81 -37.52
CA ASN A 97 -9.74 44.47 -36.12
C ASN A 97 -11.17 44.92 -35.75
N LYS A 98 -12.09 43.95 -35.51
CA LYS A 98 -13.53 44.08 -35.13
C LYS A 98 -14.08 42.65 -34.91
N VAL A 99 -15.05 42.31 -34.04
CA VAL A 99 -16.07 43.07 -33.29
C VAL A 99 -16.15 42.60 -31.82
N LEU A 100 -15.76 43.49 -30.90
CA LEU A 100 -16.51 44.01 -29.73
C LEU A 100 -17.33 43.09 -28.80
N GLU A 101 -16.77 42.89 -27.61
CA GLU A 101 -17.31 43.39 -26.32
C GLU A 101 -18.70 44.10 -26.32
N VAL A 102 -19.71 43.50 -25.67
CA VAL A 102 -20.83 44.25 -25.05
C VAL A 102 -21.40 43.54 -23.81
N TYR A 103 -21.41 44.22 -22.66
CA TYR A 103 -22.55 44.43 -21.72
C TYR A 103 -22.21 44.48 -20.22
N ARG A 104 -22.23 45.70 -19.64
CA ARG A 104 -22.54 45.93 -18.21
C ARG A 104 -22.99 47.37 -17.93
N LYS A 105 -24.31 47.64 -17.81
CA LYS A 105 -24.86 48.91 -17.24
C LYS A 105 -26.32 48.78 -16.75
N ARG A 106 -26.78 49.81 -16.02
CA ARG A 106 -28.04 49.94 -15.23
C ARG A 106 -29.28 50.27 -16.10
N GLY A 107 -30.53 50.38 -15.63
CA GLY A 107 -31.15 50.43 -14.28
C GLY A 107 -32.68 50.22 -14.38
N PRO A 108 -33.60 50.75 -13.53
CA PRO A 108 -33.49 51.76 -12.43
C PRO A 108 -34.06 51.23 -11.07
N ALA A 109 -34.55 52.06 -10.14
CA ALA A 109 -33.85 52.96 -9.19
C ALA A 109 -34.84 53.67 -8.24
N VAL A 110 -34.63 53.68 -6.90
CA VAL A 110 -35.22 54.65 -5.94
C VAL A 110 -34.27 54.91 -4.74
N LYS A 111 -34.14 56.21 -4.41
CA LYS A 111 -33.75 56.94 -3.18
C LYS A 111 -33.72 56.19 -1.83
N ASN A 112 -32.95 56.58 -0.78
CA ASN A 112 -32.22 57.82 -0.44
C ASN A 112 -30.97 57.54 0.45
N ASP A 113 -30.13 58.57 0.66
CA ASP A 113 -28.95 58.66 1.57
C ASP A 113 -29.30 59.62 2.77
N PRO A 114 -28.47 59.88 3.83
CA PRO A 114 -27.09 59.47 4.18
C PRO A 114 -27.00 58.83 5.62
N GLN A 115 -26.04 58.98 6.58
CA GLN A 115 -24.88 59.87 6.81
C GLN A 115 -23.92 59.39 7.97
N PHE A 116 -22.78 60.09 8.14
CA PHE A 116 -21.91 60.25 9.34
C PHE A 116 -21.01 59.12 9.94
N MET A 117 -19.74 59.13 9.48
CA MET A 117 -18.42 59.17 10.18
C MET A 117 -18.13 58.62 11.61
N ASP A 118 -16.97 57.96 11.68
CA ASP A 118 -15.83 58.06 12.63
C ASP A 118 -16.00 58.34 14.15
N LYS A 119 -15.55 57.37 14.98
CA LYS A 119 -14.35 57.41 15.88
C LYS A 119 -14.23 56.06 16.62
N VAL A 120 -13.07 55.37 16.72
CA VAL A 120 -11.74 55.67 17.31
C VAL A 120 -11.70 55.50 18.85
N ASN A 121 -10.82 54.60 19.31
CA ASN A 121 -10.33 54.39 20.70
C ASN A 121 -11.34 53.87 21.75
N SER A 122 -10.94 53.23 22.86
CA SER A 122 -9.67 52.54 23.26
C SER A 122 -9.90 51.65 24.51
N HIS A 123 -8.84 51.04 25.06
CA HIS A 123 -8.75 50.25 26.30
C HIS A 123 -9.29 48.79 26.21
N GLU A 124 -8.68 47.74 26.78
CA GLU A 124 -7.96 47.55 28.07
C GLU A 124 -8.89 47.54 29.31
N GLN A 125 -8.63 46.78 30.39
CA GLN A 125 -7.75 45.62 30.64
C GLN A 125 -8.24 44.95 31.95
N GLN A 126 -8.21 43.61 32.04
CA GLN A 126 -8.35 42.84 33.30
C GLN A 126 -9.72 43.05 34.04
N GLY A 127 -10.16 42.28 35.04
CA GLY A 127 -9.68 41.02 35.61
C GLY A 127 -9.87 40.99 37.14
N GLY A 128 -10.76 40.14 37.68
CA GLY A 128 -10.89 40.02 39.16
C GLY A 128 -12.16 39.36 39.72
N ASN A 129 -11.97 38.18 40.32
CA ASN A 129 -12.88 37.36 41.14
C ASN A 129 -13.99 38.05 41.99
N ALA A 130 -15.17 37.41 42.03
CA ALA A 130 -15.95 37.23 43.26
C ALA A 130 -16.80 35.92 43.23
N ARG A 131 -16.86 35.23 44.37
CA ARG A 131 -17.87 34.20 44.75
C ARG A 131 -18.81 34.84 45.81
N PRO A 132 -19.86 34.18 46.38
CA PRO A 132 -20.48 32.87 46.10
C PRO A 132 -22.03 32.91 45.97
N LYS A 133 -22.66 31.79 45.56
CA LYS A 133 -23.75 31.07 46.30
C LYS A 133 -24.29 29.87 45.51
N LEU A 134 -25.21 29.12 46.11
CA LEU A 134 -25.73 27.80 45.73
C LEU A 134 -27.26 27.86 45.70
N GLU A 135 -27.93 27.33 44.66
CA GLU A 135 -29.28 26.79 44.83
C GLU A 135 -29.73 25.78 43.74
N HIS A 136 -30.80 25.07 44.07
CA HIS A 136 -31.46 23.90 43.46
C HIS A 136 -31.95 24.14 41.99
N ALA A 137 -32.10 23.15 41.08
CA ALA A 137 -32.85 21.88 41.10
C ALA A 137 -34.40 22.09 41.17
N VAL A 138 -35.31 21.29 40.58
CA VAL A 138 -35.23 19.95 39.95
C VAL A 138 -36.50 19.58 39.12
N ILE A 139 -36.48 18.43 38.40
CA ILE A 139 -37.62 17.56 37.94
C ILE A 139 -38.48 17.93 36.70
N PHE A 140 -38.66 16.90 35.86
CA PHE A 140 -39.70 16.72 34.83
C PHE A 140 -40.73 15.67 35.30
N LYS A 141 -42.05 15.90 35.14
CA LYS A 141 -43.15 14.90 35.28
C LYS A 141 -44.42 15.41 34.55
N HIS A 142 -45.41 14.60 34.13
CA HIS A 142 -45.51 13.21 33.61
C HIS A 142 -46.99 12.96 33.19
N ASN A 143 -47.36 11.74 32.74
CA ASN A 143 -48.74 11.20 32.59
C ASN A 143 -49.64 11.70 31.41
N GLN A 144 -50.61 10.93 30.88
CA GLN A 144 -50.76 9.47 30.69
C GLN A 144 -52.03 9.12 29.84
N ILE A 145 -52.19 7.85 29.42
CA ILE A 145 -53.44 7.10 29.12
C ILE A 145 -54.06 7.16 27.69
N GLU A 146 -54.58 6.00 27.25
CA GLU A 146 -55.28 5.62 26.00
C GLU A 146 -56.83 5.54 26.26
N PRO A 147 -57.71 4.86 25.45
CA PRO A 147 -57.72 4.40 24.04
C PRO A 147 -59.02 4.86 23.29
N VAL A 148 -59.39 4.24 22.13
CA VAL A 148 -60.76 3.68 21.80
C VAL A 148 -61.07 3.42 20.28
N HIS A 149 -61.60 2.21 20.00
CA HIS A 149 -62.46 1.69 18.88
C HIS A 149 -62.10 1.62 17.36
N HIS A 150 -62.82 0.68 16.71
CA HIS A 150 -62.80 0.28 15.28
C HIS A 150 -63.95 0.94 14.48
N VAL A 151 -63.83 0.95 13.14
CA VAL A 151 -64.94 0.71 12.18
C VAL A 151 -64.43 -0.15 11.00
N THR A 152 -65.33 -0.88 10.31
CA THR A 152 -65.03 -1.72 9.14
C THR A 152 -66.10 -1.50 8.05
N VAL A 153 -65.71 -1.33 6.77
CA VAL A 153 -66.61 -1.32 5.59
C VAL A 153 -65.90 -1.96 4.39
N HIS A 154 -66.66 -2.53 3.44
CA HIS A 154 -66.23 -3.31 2.28
C HIS A 154 -66.92 -2.79 0.98
N LEU A 155 -66.38 -3.13 -0.21
CA LEU A 155 -66.97 -2.94 -1.56
C LEU A 155 -67.03 -1.45 -2.04
N SER A 156 -67.17 -1.09 -3.34
CA SER A 156 -67.66 -1.79 -4.55
C SER A 156 -66.95 -1.33 -5.86
N VAL A 157 -67.28 -1.93 -7.01
CA VAL A 157 -66.77 -1.60 -8.38
C VAL A 157 -67.94 -1.27 -9.34
N PRO A 158 -67.81 -0.24 -10.21
CA PRO A 158 -67.93 -0.39 -11.69
C PRO A 158 -66.85 0.44 -12.44
N LEU A 159 -66.32 0.09 -13.64
CA LEU A 159 -66.93 -0.02 -14.99
C LEU A 159 -67.55 1.32 -15.48
N ASN A 160 -67.39 1.81 -16.73
CA ASN A 160 -67.02 1.21 -18.03
C ASN A 160 -66.42 2.32 -18.95
N THR A 161 -65.63 2.07 -20.01
CA THR A 161 -66.17 1.89 -21.39
C THR A 161 -65.13 1.42 -22.44
N LYS A 162 -65.43 0.26 -23.06
CA LYS A 162 -65.38 -0.12 -24.50
C LYS A 162 -64.12 0.13 -25.39
N ALA A 163 -63.70 -0.95 -26.05
CA ALA A 163 -62.83 -1.01 -27.24
C ALA A 163 -63.62 -0.99 -28.58
N PRO A 164 -62.97 -1.23 -29.73
CA PRO A 164 -63.20 -2.53 -30.39
C PRO A 164 -61.93 -3.25 -30.94
N VAL A 165 -62.11 -4.50 -31.40
CA VAL A 165 -61.08 -5.50 -31.75
C VAL A 165 -61.11 -5.85 -33.25
N LYS A 166 -59.97 -6.28 -33.83
CA LYS A 166 -59.88 -7.15 -35.03
C LYS A 166 -58.65 -8.07 -34.99
N ASP A 167 -58.82 -9.28 -35.53
CA ASP A 167 -57.94 -10.46 -35.53
C ASP A 167 -58.29 -11.34 -36.77
N PRO A 168 -57.57 -12.43 -37.15
CA PRO A 168 -56.12 -12.73 -37.08
C PRO A 168 -55.55 -13.52 -38.32
N LEU A 169 -54.30 -14.04 -38.22
CA LEU A 169 -53.68 -15.17 -38.98
C LEU A 169 -53.23 -14.95 -40.46
N PRO A 170 -52.33 -15.80 -41.07
CA PRO A 170 -51.75 -17.07 -40.58
C PRO A 170 -50.20 -17.30 -40.64
N VAL A 171 -49.73 -18.08 -39.66
CA VAL A 171 -48.66 -19.12 -39.60
C VAL A 171 -47.64 -19.36 -40.76
N LYS A 172 -46.35 -19.38 -40.38
CA LYS A 172 -45.28 -20.40 -40.68
C LYS A 172 -44.05 -20.04 -39.84
N ASP A 173 -43.72 -20.67 -38.71
CA ASP A 173 -43.38 -22.07 -38.40
C ASP A 173 -42.09 -22.60 -39.05
N VAL A 174 -41.00 -22.54 -38.27
CA VAL A 174 -40.11 -23.70 -38.03
C VAL A 174 -39.79 -23.70 -36.54
N SER A 175 -39.85 -24.87 -35.90
CA SER A 175 -39.52 -25.05 -34.48
C SER A 175 -38.40 -26.05 -34.26
N LYS A 176 -37.69 -25.92 -33.13
CA LYS A 176 -37.61 -26.97 -32.10
C LYS A 176 -37.01 -26.44 -30.79
N LYS A 177 -37.47 -27.03 -29.68
CA LYS A 177 -37.06 -26.71 -28.30
C LYS A 177 -36.07 -27.77 -27.79
N ALA A 178 -35.38 -27.44 -26.70
CA ALA A 178 -34.88 -28.43 -25.75
C ALA A 178 -36.03 -29.09 -24.97
N VAL A 179 -35.74 -30.18 -24.26
CA VAL A 179 -36.33 -30.57 -22.96
C VAL A 179 -35.46 -31.68 -22.37
N ASP A 180 -35.27 -31.67 -21.05
CA ASP A 180 -34.54 -32.67 -20.27
C ASP A 180 -35.27 -34.02 -20.21
N LEU A 181 -34.58 -35.08 -19.75
CA LEU A 181 -35.24 -36.14 -18.95
C LEU A 181 -34.23 -36.95 -18.11
N VAL A 182 -34.71 -37.38 -16.95
CA VAL A 182 -34.07 -38.28 -15.98
C VAL A 182 -34.38 -39.74 -16.34
N LEU A 183 -33.52 -40.70 -15.97
CA LEU A 183 -33.92 -42.11 -15.75
C LEU A 183 -32.88 -42.89 -14.91
N GLU A 184 -33.33 -43.97 -14.24
CA GLU A 184 -32.52 -44.92 -13.46
C GLU A 184 -32.40 -46.29 -14.16
N ASP A 185 -31.40 -47.07 -13.73
CA ASP A 185 -31.21 -48.53 -13.78
C ASP A 185 -31.72 -49.38 -14.98
N GLY A 186 -30.75 -50.05 -15.64
CA GLY A 186 -31.01 -51.15 -16.58
C GLY A 186 -29.71 -51.78 -17.12
N LYS A 187 -29.40 -53.02 -16.73
CA LYS A 187 -28.17 -53.75 -17.15
C LYS A 187 -28.21 -54.17 -18.63
N VAL A 188 -27.06 -54.17 -19.31
CA VAL A 188 -26.42 -55.32 -20.01
C VAL A 188 -25.20 -54.90 -20.86
N GLY A 189 -24.14 -55.72 -20.85
CA GLY A 189 -23.27 -55.97 -22.03
C GLY A 189 -22.14 -54.98 -22.37
N PRO A 190 -20.86 -55.41 -22.42
CA PRO A 190 -19.73 -54.53 -22.75
C PRO A 190 -19.14 -54.73 -24.17
N THR A 191 -18.72 -53.63 -24.81
CA THR A 191 -17.76 -53.60 -25.94
C THR A 191 -16.87 -52.36 -25.86
N GLU A 192 -15.74 -52.35 -26.58
CA GLU A 192 -14.56 -51.54 -26.27
C GLU A 192 -14.42 -50.16 -26.97
N ARG A 193 -13.80 -49.23 -26.22
CA ARG A 193 -12.82 -48.18 -26.61
C ARG A 193 -13.25 -46.90 -27.35
N ASP A 194 -12.47 -45.87 -27.00
CA ASP A 194 -12.15 -44.61 -27.70
C ASP A 194 -13.29 -43.60 -27.98
N LYS A 195 -13.11 -42.29 -27.74
CA LYS A 195 -12.01 -41.54 -27.08
C LYS A 195 -12.55 -40.19 -26.57
N ILE A 196 -12.28 -39.83 -25.32
CA ILE A 196 -12.54 -38.49 -24.77
C ILE A 196 -11.21 -37.74 -24.60
N VAL A 197 -11.13 -36.51 -25.13
CA VAL A 197 -9.97 -35.63 -24.93
C VAL A 197 -10.20 -34.78 -23.67
N ALA A 198 -9.54 -35.14 -22.58
CA ALA A 198 -9.41 -34.28 -21.40
C ALA A 198 -8.12 -33.45 -21.50
N PHE A 199 -8.20 -32.14 -21.23
CA PHE A 199 -7.01 -31.29 -21.14
C PHE A 199 -6.33 -31.49 -19.77
N PRO A 200 -5.03 -31.87 -19.73
CA PRO A 200 -4.34 -32.11 -18.47
C PRO A 200 -3.86 -30.81 -17.80
N ALA A 201 -3.82 -30.82 -16.47
CA ALA A 201 -3.04 -29.86 -15.69
C ALA A 201 -1.57 -30.30 -15.59
N ALA A 202 -0.71 -29.35 -15.24
CA ALA A 202 0.73 -29.50 -14.96
C ALA A 202 1.62 -29.98 -16.14
N VAL A 203 2.51 -29.09 -16.58
CA VAL A 203 3.76 -29.45 -17.27
C VAL A 203 4.90 -28.78 -16.52
N GLY A 204 5.68 -29.59 -15.80
CA GLY A 204 7.01 -29.17 -15.33
C GLY A 204 8.00 -29.14 -16.49
N SER A 205 9.04 -28.32 -16.37
CA SER A 205 10.15 -28.24 -17.32
C SER A 205 10.78 -29.61 -17.61
N ASN A 206 11.24 -29.83 -18.85
CA ASN A 206 11.94 -31.06 -19.21
C ASN A 206 13.21 -30.80 -20.06
N PHE A 207 14.17 -31.71 -19.92
CA PHE A 207 15.60 -31.49 -20.17
C PHE A 207 16.04 -31.42 -21.65
N THR A 208 17.18 -30.73 -21.88
CA THR A 208 18.07 -31.01 -23.02
C THR A 208 18.90 -32.27 -22.77
N LYS A 209 19.18 -33.03 -23.83
CA LYS A 209 19.82 -34.37 -23.78
C LYS A 209 21.35 -34.31 -23.91
N VAL A 210 22.03 -35.37 -23.46
CA VAL A 210 23.01 -36.17 -24.25
C VAL A 210 23.30 -37.50 -23.50
N PRO A 211 23.59 -38.63 -24.18
CA PRO A 211 23.49 -39.99 -23.60
C PRO A 211 24.86 -40.64 -23.25
N PRO A 212 24.87 -41.87 -22.70
CA PRO A 212 25.03 -43.04 -23.58
C PRO A 212 24.16 -44.28 -23.20
N GLY A 213 24.16 -45.32 -24.06
CA GLY A 213 23.88 -46.71 -23.66
C GLY A 213 25.18 -47.52 -23.56
N VAL A 214 25.28 -48.84 -23.74
CA VAL A 214 24.37 -49.89 -24.27
C VAL A 214 24.88 -51.28 -23.77
N GLN A 215 23.99 -52.28 -23.52
CA GLN A 215 24.30 -53.72 -23.25
C GLN A 215 25.13 -54.04 -21.97
N GLU A 216 25.21 -55.25 -21.37
CA GLU A 216 24.44 -56.52 -21.31
C GLU A 216 24.92 -57.28 -20.04
N GLY A 217 24.22 -58.22 -19.37
CA GLY A 217 22.87 -58.79 -19.50
C GLY A 217 22.70 -60.07 -18.63
N LYS A 218 21.54 -60.75 -18.75
CA LYS A 218 21.22 -62.17 -18.39
C LYS A 218 21.02 -62.67 -16.93
N HIS A 219 19.93 -63.47 -16.79
CA HIS A 219 19.68 -64.63 -15.90
C HIS A 219 19.60 -64.47 -14.35
N VAL A 220 18.83 -65.25 -13.58
CA VAL A 220 17.54 -65.97 -13.83
C VAL A 220 16.89 -66.39 -12.47
N GLU A 221 15.59 -66.76 -12.50
CA GLU A 221 14.80 -67.52 -11.50
C GLU A 221 14.46 -66.99 -10.07
N THR A 222 13.16 -67.09 -9.78
CA THR A 222 12.42 -67.12 -8.50
C THR A 222 12.26 -68.59 -8.01
N PRO A 223 11.56 -68.99 -6.91
CA PRO A 223 10.47 -68.31 -6.17
C PRO A 223 10.34 -68.52 -4.63
N ALA A 224 9.23 -67.97 -4.09
CA ALA A 224 8.38 -68.51 -3.00
C ALA A 224 8.75 -68.28 -1.51
N SER A 225 7.79 -68.26 -0.54
CA SER A 225 6.33 -67.94 -0.55
C SER A 225 5.76 -67.93 0.89
N LYS A 226 4.46 -67.56 1.04
CA LYS A 226 3.53 -67.57 2.22
C LYS A 226 3.56 -66.28 3.05
N ASN A 227 2.51 -65.46 3.18
CA ASN A 227 1.02 -65.58 3.14
C ASN A 227 0.35 -66.33 4.30
N THR A 228 -0.25 -65.55 5.22
CA THR A 228 -1.63 -65.60 5.81
C THR A 228 -1.78 -64.36 6.70
N GLY A 229 -2.93 -63.69 6.90
CA GLY A 229 -4.30 -63.89 6.39
C GLY A 229 -5.33 -63.57 7.49
N GLU A 230 -6.45 -62.89 7.15
CA GLU A 230 -7.64 -62.64 8.01
C GLU A 230 -7.47 -61.66 9.21
N ASN A 231 -8.49 -60.93 9.70
CA ASN A 231 -9.76 -60.44 9.10
C ASN A 231 -10.34 -59.20 9.84
N GLN A 232 -11.14 -58.41 9.09
CA GLN A 232 -12.27 -57.53 9.46
C GLN A 232 -12.29 -56.58 10.70
N GLU A 233 -12.58 -55.30 10.39
CA GLU A 233 -13.60 -54.39 10.99
C GLU A 233 -13.70 -54.13 12.52
N GLY A 234 -13.86 -52.86 12.94
CA GLY A 234 -14.21 -52.56 14.35
C GLY A 234 -14.04 -51.12 14.88
N ASN A 235 -14.68 -50.12 14.27
CA ASN A 235 -15.14 -48.83 14.83
C ASN A 235 -14.54 -48.22 16.15
N ILE A 236 -14.00 -47.00 16.00
CA ILE A 236 -14.48 -45.75 16.65
C ILE A 236 -14.32 -45.50 18.19
N ASP A 237 -13.70 -44.34 18.46
CA ASP A 237 -13.85 -43.39 19.59
C ASP A 237 -13.32 -43.59 21.04
N LEU A 238 -12.35 -42.71 21.34
CA LEU A 238 -12.38 -41.63 22.35
C LEU A 238 -12.13 -41.87 23.86
N VAL A 239 -11.44 -40.83 24.39
CA VAL A 239 -11.62 -40.18 25.70
C VAL A 239 -11.00 -40.84 26.94
N GLN A 240 -9.99 -40.13 27.48
CA GLN A 240 -9.75 -39.71 28.89
C GLN A 240 -10.02 -40.75 30.02
N LYS A 241 -9.27 -40.75 31.14
CA LYS A 241 -8.96 -39.58 31.96
C LYS A 241 -8.09 -39.93 33.16
N GLY A 242 -7.29 -38.98 33.61
CA GLY A 242 -6.71 -38.94 34.96
C GLY A 242 -5.58 -39.95 35.22
N LYS A 243 -4.84 -39.87 36.32
CA LYS A 243 -4.50 -38.81 37.30
C LYS A 243 -3.96 -39.58 38.52
N GLU A 244 -2.84 -39.09 39.08
CA GLU A 244 -2.59 -39.06 40.54
C GLU A 244 -2.36 -40.40 41.31
N ASN A 245 -1.47 -40.50 42.31
CA ASN A 245 -0.32 -39.65 42.68
C ASN A 245 0.56 -40.37 43.75
N ILE A 246 1.65 -39.71 44.19
CA ILE A 246 2.26 -39.80 45.55
C ILE A 246 3.03 -41.09 45.94
N ASP A 247 4.36 -41.02 45.72
CA ASP A 247 5.43 -40.84 46.73
C ASP A 247 5.81 -41.91 47.81
N SER A 248 7.12 -42.23 47.82
CA SER A 248 8.06 -42.18 48.98
C SER A 248 8.78 -43.45 49.50
N LYS A 249 10.13 -43.35 49.53
CA LYS A 249 11.13 -43.90 50.52
C LYS A 249 11.18 -45.44 50.77
N THR A 250 12.34 -46.11 50.82
CA THR A 250 13.42 -45.87 51.80
C THR A 250 14.76 -46.60 51.49
N GLN A 251 15.87 -45.86 51.65
CA GLN A 251 17.29 -46.21 51.90
C GLN A 251 17.77 -47.67 52.14
N LYS A 252 18.98 -48.01 51.62
CA LYS A 252 20.26 -48.40 52.33
C LYS A 252 21.15 -49.36 51.47
N LYS A 253 22.49 -49.46 51.59
CA LYS A 253 23.61 -48.62 52.11
C LYS A 253 24.97 -49.35 51.86
N VAL A 254 26.11 -48.63 51.92
CA VAL A 254 27.48 -49.04 52.40
C VAL A 254 28.66 -48.97 51.39
N LYS A 255 29.54 -47.95 51.55
CA LYS A 255 31.04 -47.89 51.47
C LYS A 255 31.79 -48.42 50.21
N ASN A 256 33.04 -48.08 49.86
CA ASN A 256 34.23 -47.35 50.40
C ASN A 256 35.15 -46.97 49.18
N SER A 257 36.27 -46.22 49.18
CA SER A 257 36.88 -45.18 50.05
C SER A 257 38.19 -44.59 49.42
N LEU A 258 38.54 -43.35 49.78
CA LEU A 258 39.86 -42.66 49.69
C LEU A 258 40.54 -42.33 48.33
N GLU A 259 41.22 -41.18 48.32
CA GLU A 259 42.25 -40.71 47.36
C GLU A 259 43.68 -41.05 47.91
N PRO A 260 44.81 -40.86 47.17
CA PRO A 260 45.42 -39.51 47.06
C PRO A 260 46.35 -39.21 45.83
N GLY A 261 46.66 -37.92 45.63
CA GLY A 261 48.06 -37.44 45.59
C GLY A 261 48.94 -37.56 44.32
N LYS A 262 49.08 -36.42 43.61
CA LYS A 262 50.13 -35.99 42.65
C LYS A 262 51.49 -36.74 42.60
N GLN A 263 52.07 -36.82 41.39
CA GLN A 263 53.51 -36.57 41.16
C GLN A 263 53.78 -36.01 39.73
N GLU A 264 54.85 -35.23 39.56
CA GLU A 264 55.23 -34.56 38.30
C GLU A 264 56.65 -34.94 37.83
N SER A 265 56.86 -35.04 36.51
CA SER A 265 58.17 -34.86 35.85
C SER A 265 57.97 -34.43 34.38
N PHE A 266 58.51 -33.33 33.81
CA PHE A 266 59.91 -32.83 33.70
C PHE A 266 60.77 -33.68 32.73
N ILE A 267 61.44 -33.17 31.66
CA ILE A 267 61.74 -31.81 31.12
C ILE A 267 61.73 -31.78 29.57
N LYS A 268 61.29 -30.66 28.96
CA LYS A 268 61.89 -29.89 27.82
C LYS A 268 60.85 -28.93 27.20
N ASP A 269 60.71 -27.70 27.68
CA ASP A 269 61.43 -26.46 27.26
C ASP A 269 60.87 -25.87 25.93
N LYS A 270 60.22 -24.69 25.83
CA LYS A 270 60.39 -23.29 26.36
C LYS A 270 61.37 -22.42 25.54
N VAL A 271 61.12 -21.14 25.16
CA VAL A 271 59.89 -20.30 25.01
C VAL A 271 60.15 -19.05 24.10
N ALA A 272 59.08 -18.51 23.48
CA ALA A 272 58.71 -17.06 23.33
C ALA A 272 59.48 -16.02 22.46
N VAL A 273 58.80 -14.85 22.33
CA VAL A 273 59.18 -13.49 21.84
C VAL A 273 59.19 -13.31 20.30
N ASP A 274 58.35 -12.51 19.58
CA ASP A 274 57.54 -11.26 19.77
C ASP A 274 58.17 -9.98 19.12
N TYR A 275 57.34 -8.96 18.85
CA TYR A 275 57.64 -7.52 18.56
C TYR A 275 57.74 -6.93 17.12
N THR A 276 56.58 -6.45 16.61
CA THR A 276 56.23 -5.03 16.28
C THR A 276 57.09 -4.04 15.43
N VAL A 277 56.47 -3.53 14.33
CA VAL A 277 56.14 -2.09 14.02
C VAL A 277 57.19 -1.06 13.44
N LYS A 278 57.00 -0.70 12.14
CA LYS A 278 57.14 0.67 11.48
C LYS A 278 58.54 1.37 11.39
N PRO A 279 58.73 2.59 10.79
CA PRO A 279 58.00 3.39 9.75
C PRO A 279 58.91 4.12 8.66
N VAL A 280 58.33 5.08 7.89
CA VAL A 280 58.97 6.26 7.18
C VAL A 280 59.62 5.96 5.78
N LYS A 281 59.66 6.80 4.72
CA LYS A 281 59.39 8.25 4.48
C LYS A 281 58.68 8.58 3.14
N ASN A 282 58.36 9.87 2.95
CA ASN A 282 57.68 10.51 1.80
C ASN A 282 58.56 10.65 0.53
N ASP A 283 57.93 10.99 -0.61
CA ASP A 283 58.30 12.24 -1.31
C ASP A 283 57.10 12.89 -2.06
N VAL A 284 57.27 14.10 -2.60
CA VAL A 284 56.19 14.98 -3.14
C VAL A 284 56.57 15.61 -4.48
N LEU A 285 55.62 15.73 -5.44
CA LEU A 285 55.49 16.74 -6.53
C LEU A 285 54.11 16.52 -7.22
N LYS A 286 53.21 17.51 -7.32
CA LYS A 286 53.01 18.52 -8.39
C LYS A 286 52.74 17.98 -9.81
N GLY A 287 51.75 18.56 -10.50
CA GLY A 287 51.56 18.44 -11.96
C GLY A 287 50.12 18.66 -12.40
N GLU A 288 49.85 19.76 -13.11
CA GLU A 288 48.58 20.08 -13.77
C GLU A 288 48.62 19.72 -15.27
N GLU A 289 47.53 19.97 -15.98
CA GLU A 289 47.37 20.00 -17.47
C GLU A 289 47.39 18.63 -18.20
N VAL A 290 46.46 18.25 -19.10
CA VAL A 290 45.72 18.91 -20.22
C VAL A 290 46.43 18.71 -21.59
N ILE A 291 45.68 18.85 -22.70
CA ILE A 291 46.06 18.58 -24.12
C ILE A 291 46.02 17.07 -24.46
N VAL A 292 45.09 16.49 -25.23
CA VAL A 292 44.42 16.81 -26.54
C VAL A 292 45.26 16.44 -27.78
N ASN A 293 44.86 15.39 -28.50
CA ASN A 293 44.67 15.31 -29.97
C ASN A 293 44.01 13.95 -30.30
N LYS A 294 42.99 13.81 -31.19
CA LYS A 294 42.80 14.16 -32.62
C LYS A 294 43.64 13.31 -33.58
N GLU A 295 42.92 12.63 -34.51
CA GLU A 295 43.20 12.41 -35.96
C GLU A 295 44.61 11.89 -36.39
N ASP A 296 44.79 11.05 -37.42
CA ASP A 296 43.95 10.83 -38.61
C ASP A 296 44.26 9.49 -39.35
N LYS A 297 43.32 9.05 -40.21
CA LYS A 297 43.44 8.38 -41.54
C LYS A 297 44.56 7.36 -41.95
N GLN A 298 44.13 6.47 -42.89
CA GLN A 298 44.83 5.97 -44.11
C GLN A 298 45.90 4.84 -43.99
N ILE A 299 46.14 3.94 -44.97
CA ILE A 299 45.44 3.51 -46.23
C ILE A 299 46.01 2.15 -46.76
N ASN A 300 45.61 1.69 -47.97
CA ASN A 300 46.16 0.60 -48.82
C ASN A 300 45.78 -0.88 -48.47
N GLU A 301 45.60 -1.83 -49.41
CA GLU A 301 45.68 -1.78 -50.90
C GLU A 301 44.87 -2.88 -51.66
N LEU A 302 44.55 -2.58 -52.94
CA LEU A 302 44.30 -3.40 -54.15
C LEU A 302 44.01 -4.93 -54.09
N ASP A 303 43.01 -5.40 -54.88
CA ASP A 303 43.24 -5.86 -56.27
C ASP A 303 41.96 -5.79 -57.18
N LYS A 304 42.06 -6.19 -58.47
CA LYS A 304 41.22 -5.79 -59.63
C LYS A 304 40.09 -6.79 -60.01
N GLY A 305 39.07 -6.33 -60.76
CA GLY A 305 38.25 -7.19 -61.66
C GLY A 305 36.86 -6.67 -62.09
N ASN A 306 36.70 -6.34 -63.38
CA ASN A 306 35.44 -6.02 -64.11
C ASN A 306 35.75 -6.21 -65.64
N PRO A 307 34.81 -6.22 -66.64
CA PRO A 307 33.37 -5.93 -66.58
C PRO A 307 32.42 -6.80 -67.48
N GLU A 308 31.12 -6.42 -67.43
CA GLU A 308 30.18 -6.23 -68.55
C GLU A 308 29.12 -7.27 -69.03
N ALA A 309 27.90 -6.70 -69.22
CA ALA A 309 26.89 -6.90 -70.27
C ALA A 309 26.06 -8.21 -70.37
N LEU A 310 24.74 -8.10 -70.09
CA LEU A 310 23.72 -7.90 -71.14
C LEU A 310 22.31 -7.53 -70.58
N LYS A 311 21.44 -7.05 -71.47
CA LYS A 311 20.01 -6.69 -71.25
C LYS A 311 19.10 -7.67 -72.03
N GLU A 312 17.77 -7.57 -72.23
CA GLU A 312 16.60 -6.72 -71.87
C GLU A 312 15.34 -7.64 -72.13
N SER A 313 14.02 -7.35 -72.06
CA SER A 313 13.12 -6.22 -71.73
C SER A 313 11.71 -6.81 -71.41
N LEU A 314 10.73 -6.03 -70.92
CA LEU A 314 9.31 -6.48 -70.77
C LEU A 314 8.28 -5.32 -70.82
N PRO A 315 7.32 -5.34 -71.78
CA PRO A 315 6.11 -4.48 -71.78
C PRO A 315 4.82 -5.23 -72.24
N PRO A 316 3.60 -4.60 -72.36
CA PRO A 316 2.93 -3.56 -71.55
C PRO A 316 1.40 -3.85 -71.29
N THR A 317 0.63 -2.79 -70.94
CA THR A 317 -0.86 -2.63 -70.83
C THR A 317 -1.53 -2.92 -69.47
N ALA A 318 -2.54 -2.16 -68.99
CA ALA A 318 -2.99 -0.78 -69.29
C ALA A 318 -3.74 -0.14 -68.08
N LYS A 319 -3.90 1.19 -68.07
CA LYS A 319 -4.74 2.00 -67.13
C LYS A 319 -5.87 2.72 -67.94
N PRO A 320 -6.76 3.61 -67.43
CA PRO A 320 -6.56 4.78 -66.53
C PRO A 320 -7.57 4.77 -65.35
N LYS A 321 -7.89 5.79 -64.53
CA LYS A 321 -7.66 7.26 -64.42
C LYS A 321 -7.32 7.58 -62.92
N ARG A 322 -7.26 8.80 -62.35
CA ARG A 322 -7.45 10.22 -62.77
C ARG A 322 -6.69 11.16 -61.80
N GLN A 323 -6.14 12.27 -62.32
CA GLN A 323 -5.82 13.54 -61.62
C GLN A 323 -4.70 13.59 -60.55
N GLN A 324 -4.22 14.81 -60.31
CA GLN A 324 -2.91 15.17 -59.75
C GLN A 324 -3.04 16.27 -58.68
N GLY A 325 -2.08 16.32 -57.75
CA GLY A 325 -1.77 17.45 -56.88
C GLY A 325 -0.26 17.50 -56.65
N VAL A 326 0.34 18.69 -56.58
CA VAL A 326 1.80 18.86 -56.56
C VAL A 326 2.36 18.67 -55.15
N PRO A 327 3.42 17.85 -54.95
CA PRO A 327 4.16 17.82 -53.69
C PRO A 327 5.15 18.99 -53.63
N THR A 328 4.97 19.90 -52.66
CA THR A 328 5.98 20.90 -52.31
C THR A 328 7.04 20.28 -51.40
N ASN A 329 8.31 20.34 -51.81
CA ASN A 329 9.42 19.82 -51.01
C ASN A 329 9.67 20.67 -49.76
N SER A 330 9.49 20.08 -48.59
CA SER A 330 10.07 20.55 -47.32
C SER A 330 10.75 19.40 -46.57
N THR A 331 11.66 18.71 -47.27
CA THR A 331 12.55 17.67 -46.71
C THR A 331 13.55 18.25 -45.71
N VAL A 332 13.07 18.59 -44.52
CA VAL A 332 13.90 18.84 -43.34
C VAL A 332 14.21 17.48 -42.72
N VAL A 333 15.46 17.03 -42.82
CA VAL A 333 15.90 15.78 -42.20
C VAL A 333 15.88 15.93 -40.68
N ARG A 334 14.92 15.26 -40.02
CA ARG A 334 14.90 15.03 -38.57
C ARG A 334 14.59 13.56 -38.27
N ASN A 335 15.49 12.68 -38.71
CA ASN A 335 15.46 11.28 -38.31
C ASN A 335 16.18 11.11 -36.96
N THR A 336 15.65 11.75 -35.91
CA THR A 336 16.27 11.82 -34.57
C THR A 336 15.97 10.59 -33.70
N GLY A 337 15.12 9.67 -34.15
CA GLY A 337 14.71 8.48 -33.39
C GLY A 337 13.83 8.78 -32.18
N VAL A 338 13.32 10.03 -32.09
CA VAL A 338 12.50 10.55 -31.00
C VAL A 338 11.43 11.51 -31.53
N HIS A 339 10.26 11.49 -30.90
CA HIS A 339 9.12 12.38 -31.14
C HIS A 339 8.67 13.08 -29.84
N LYS A 340 7.82 14.11 -29.96
CA LYS A 340 7.16 14.72 -28.80
C LYS A 340 6.02 13.84 -28.28
N VAL A 341 5.90 13.73 -26.96
CA VAL A 341 4.79 13.05 -26.27
C VAL A 341 3.43 13.53 -26.79
N LEU A 342 2.56 12.59 -27.17
CA LEU A 342 1.31 12.89 -27.85
C LEU A 342 0.23 13.34 -26.87
N ALA A 343 -0.26 14.58 -27.05
CA ALA A 343 -1.42 15.11 -26.32
C ALA A 343 -2.75 14.53 -26.86
N LEU A 344 -2.85 13.20 -26.89
CA LEU A 344 -3.98 12.46 -27.46
C LEU A 344 -5.18 12.45 -26.51
N ASP A 345 -6.36 12.84 -27.00
CA ASP A 345 -7.65 12.69 -26.32
C ASP A 345 -8.78 12.57 -27.38
N MET A 346 -8.85 11.40 -28.03
CA MET A 346 -9.77 11.13 -29.14
C MET A 346 -11.06 10.46 -28.66
N THR A 347 -12.22 10.98 -29.06
CA THR A 347 -13.55 10.38 -28.85
C THR A 347 -14.24 10.07 -30.18
N GLN A 348 -15.21 9.15 -30.18
CA GLN A 348 -15.97 8.79 -31.40
C GLN A 348 -16.92 9.91 -31.87
N ALA A 349 -17.36 10.77 -30.94
CA ALA A 349 -18.21 11.93 -31.21
C ALA A 349 -17.68 13.15 -30.42
N PRO A 350 -17.98 14.39 -30.85
CA PRO A 350 -17.72 15.58 -30.06
C PRO A 350 -18.46 15.53 -28.72
N ARG A 351 -17.76 15.88 -27.64
CA ARG A 351 -18.34 15.95 -26.28
C ARG A 351 -19.21 17.19 -26.13
N ASP A 352 -20.33 17.08 -25.41
CA ASP A 352 -21.04 18.27 -24.92
C ASP A 352 -20.20 19.00 -23.88
N ALA A 353 -19.90 20.28 -24.14
CA ALA A 353 -19.14 21.15 -23.27
C ALA A 353 -19.90 21.52 -21.97
N ASN A 354 -21.23 21.35 -21.95
CA ASN A 354 -22.11 21.68 -20.84
C ASN A 354 -22.46 20.47 -19.95
N ALA A 355 -21.99 19.27 -20.31
CA ALA A 355 -22.30 18.04 -19.58
C ALA A 355 -21.77 18.08 -18.13
N ILE A 356 -22.48 17.44 -17.22
CA ILE A 356 -22.13 17.40 -15.80
C ILE A 356 -20.73 16.79 -15.62
N GLY A 357 -19.88 17.47 -14.84
CA GLY A 357 -18.50 17.04 -14.53
C GLY A 357 -17.53 17.05 -15.72
N GLN A 358 -17.92 17.59 -16.88
CA GLN A 358 -17.06 17.76 -18.04
C GLN A 358 -15.84 18.67 -17.73
N PHE A 359 -14.72 18.45 -18.42
CA PHE A 359 -13.43 19.10 -18.14
C PHE A 359 -12.95 18.90 -16.68
N GLY A 360 -13.28 17.76 -16.06
CA GLY A 360 -12.92 17.43 -14.68
C GLY A 360 -13.52 18.36 -13.61
N GLN A 361 -14.54 19.16 -13.94
CA GLN A 361 -15.16 20.09 -13.01
C GLN A 361 -15.94 19.39 -11.89
N ALA A 362 -16.14 20.08 -10.77
CA ALA A 362 -16.97 19.59 -9.66
C ALA A 362 -18.44 19.51 -10.10
N ALA A 363 -19.01 18.30 -10.06
CA ALA A 363 -20.41 18.07 -10.36
C ALA A 363 -21.29 18.36 -9.13
N MET A 364 -22.35 19.14 -9.33
CA MET A 364 -23.28 19.52 -8.27
C MET A 364 -24.44 18.52 -8.15
N VAL A 365 -24.74 18.11 -6.91
CA VAL A 365 -25.93 17.30 -6.61
C VAL A 365 -27.16 18.21 -6.52
N PRO A 366 -28.27 17.92 -7.22
CA PRO A 366 -29.55 18.58 -6.98
C PRO A 366 -30.06 18.36 -5.54
N SER A 367 -30.69 19.35 -4.93
CA SER A 367 -31.08 19.27 -3.50
C SER A 367 -32.15 18.20 -3.21
N ASP A 368 -32.99 17.87 -4.18
CA ASP A 368 -33.93 16.73 -4.12
C ASP A 368 -33.23 15.36 -4.19
N LYS A 369 -31.99 15.32 -4.68
CA LYS A 369 -31.20 14.10 -4.93
C LYS A 369 -30.20 13.74 -3.84
N GLU A 370 -29.99 14.59 -2.83
CA GLU A 370 -29.06 14.27 -1.74
C GLU A 370 -29.38 12.95 -1.03
N GLN A 371 -30.67 12.60 -0.88
CA GLN A 371 -31.05 11.35 -0.24
C GLN A 371 -30.72 10.13 -1.11
N GLU A 372 -30.78 10.27 -2.43
CA GLU A 372 -30.33 9.24 -3.36
C GLU A 372 -28.82 9.03 -3.25
N VAL A 373 -28.03 10.12 -3.21
CA VAL A 373 -26.58 10.06 -2.93
C VAL A 373 -26.28 9.34 -1.62
N ARG A 374 -26.98 9.70 -0.53
CA ARG A 374 -26.80 9.06 0.79
C ARG A 374 -27.14 7.57 0.78
N ASN A 375 -28.21 7.18 0.08
CA ASN A 375 -28.61 5.78 -0.04
C ASN A 375 -27.59 4.96 -0.88
N ARG A 376 -27.08 5.55 -1.97
CA ARG A 376 -26.18 4.89 -2.94
C ARG A 376 -24.70 4.95 -2.57
N TRP A 377 -24.30 5.73 -1.56
CA TRP A 377 -22.89 5.89 -1.16
C TRP A 377 -22.15 4.57 -0.95
N ASN A 378 -22.80 3.59 -0.29
CA ASN A 378 -22.22 2.30 0.02
C ASN A 378 -22.11 1.33 -1.19
N GLU A 379 -22.56 1.74 -2.39
CA GLU A 379 -22.28 0.99 -3.62
C GLU A 379 -20.80 1.07 -4.03
N GLY A 380 -20.12 2.18 -3.71
CA GLY A 380 -18.72 2.41 -4.09
C GLY A 380 -17.83 3.10 -3.04
N HIS A 381 -18.41 3.65 -1.97
CA HIS A 381 -17.81 4.64 -1.05
C HIS A 381 -17.32 5.93 -1.73
N PHE A 382 -18.10 6.38 -2.71
CA PHE A 382 -18.04 7.69 -3.37
C PHE A 382 -19.44 8.05 -3.91
N ASN A 383 -19.59 9.23 -4.51
CA ASN A 383 -20.85 9.69 -5.08
C ASN A 383 -21.20 8.98 -6.41
N VAL A 384 -21.71 7.75 -6.29
CA VAL A 384 -22.10 6.91 -7.43
C VAL A 384 -23.20 7.55 -8.29
N TYR A 385 -24.16 8.24 -7.66
CA TYR A 385 -25.20 8.99 -8.37
C TYR A 385 -24.59 10.00 -9.37
N LEU A 386 -23.63 10.83 -8.94
CA LEU A 386 -22.95 11.74 -9.87
C LEU A 386 -22.12 10.99 -10.92
N SER A 387 -21.47 9.88 -10.56
CA SER A 387 -20.74 9.07 -11.54
C SER A 387 -21.63 8.56 -12.66
N ASP A 388 -22.89 8.22 -12.37
CA ASP A 388 -23.84 7.76 -13.38
C ASP A 388 -24.41 8.90 -14.25
N GLN A 389 -24.26 10.17 -13.84
CA GLN A 389 -24.63 11.35 -14.65
C GLN A 389 -23.47 11.93 -15.47
N ILE A 390 -22.21 11.65 -15.11
CA ILE A 390 -21.02 12.18 -15.78
C ILE A 390 -20.67 11.28 -16.99
N PRO A 391 -20.37 11.84 -18.19
CA PRO A 391 -19.99 11.04 -19.35
C PRO A 391 -18.83 10.07 -19.09
N VAL A 392 -18.88 8.89 -19.70
CA VAL A 392 -17.81 7.87 -19.60
C VAL A 392 -16.56 8.25 -20.38
N ASP A 393 -16.68 9.17 -21.34
CA ASP A 393 -15.59 9.66 -22.18
C ASP A 393 -15.14 11.07 -21.82
N ARG A 394 -15.60 11.64 -20.69
CA ARG A 394 -15.45 13.06 -20.32
C ARG A 394 -14.02 13.59 -20.47
N ALA A 395 -13.90 14.86 -20.85
CA ALA A 395 -12.63 15.57 -20.82
C ALA A 395 -12.21 15.85 -19.36
N ILE A 396 -10.90 15.96 -19.14
CA ILE A 396 -10.27 16.39 -17.87
C ILE A 396 -9.20 17.45 -18.18
N PRO A 397 -8.77 18.29 -17.23
CA PRO A 397 -7.77 19.32 -17.51
C PRO A 397 -6.37 18.70 -17.65
N ASP A 398 -5.53 19.22 -18.53
CA ASP A 398 -4.10 18.89 -18.52
C ASP A 398 -3.46 19.50 -17.27
N THR A 399 -3.06 18.64 -16.34
CA THR A 399 -2.47 19.01 -15.04
C THR A 399 -0.95 18.88 -15.01
N ARG A 400 -0.32 18.47 -16.12
CA ARG A 400 1.12 18.22 -16.19
C ARG A 400 1.93 19.52 -16.05
N PRO A 401 3.18 19.45 -15.55
CA PRO A 401 4.15 20.53 -15.72
C PRO A 401 4.20 21.04 -17.16
N HIS A 402 4.27 22.35 -17.38
CA HIS A 402 4.28 22.94 -18.73
C HIS A 402 5.39 22.35 -19.61
N THR A 403 6.56 22.07 -19.02
CA THR A 403 7.72 21.46 -19.69
C THR A 403 7.44 20.05 -20.24
N CYS A 404 6.43 19.33 -19.73
CA CYS A 404 6.03 18.03 -20.27
C CYS A 404 5.41 18.11 -21.67
N SER A 405 4.82 19.26 -22.06
CA SER A 405 4.34 19.48 -23.44
C SER A 405 5.49 19.59 -24.47
N GLU A 406 6.72 19.74 -24.00
CA GLU A 406 7.94 19.79 -24.80
C GLU A 406 8.78 18.52 -24.67
N SER A 407 8.38 17.60 -23.80
CA SER A 407 9.09 16.34 -23.57
C SER A 407 9.08 15.43 -24.82
N VAL A 408 10.20 14.75 -25.02
CA VAL A 408 10.43 13.82 -26.14
C VAL A 408 10.71 12.42 -25.62
N VAL A 409 10.34 11.43 -26.43
CA VAL A 409 10.43 9.99 -26.18
C VAL A 409 10.88 9.28 -27.45
N HIS A 410 11.41 8.06 -27.33
CA HIS A 410 11.88 7.30 -28.49
C HIS A 410 10.75 6.87 -29.43
N ASP A 411 11.04 6.77 -30.73
CA ASP A 411 10.04 6.36 -31.74
C ASP A 411 9.59 4.90 -31.62
N TYR A 412 10.40 4.06 -30.98
CA TYR A 412 10.20 2.61 -30.86
C TYR A 412 9.96 2.16 -29.41
N LEU A 413 9.00 2.81 -28.72
CA LEU A 413 8.58 2.39 -27.38
C LEU A 413 7.96 0.97 -27.38
N PRO A 414 8.15 0.19 -26.31
CA PRO A 414 7.61 -1.16 -26.17
C PRO A 414 6.08 -1.14 -26.05
N THR A 415 5.40 -2.20 -26.51
CA THR A 415 3.92 -2.26 -26.43
C THR A 415 3.45 -2.67 -25.03
N THR A 416 2.31 -2.14 -24.56
CA THR A 416 1.76 -2.48 -23.24
C THR A 416 0.45 -3.26 -23.30
N SER A 417 0.30 -4.24 -22.42
CA SER A 417 -1.00 -4.74 -21.98
C SER A 417 -1.42 -3.98 -20.73
N VAL A 418 -2.49 -3.17 -20.83
CA VAL A 418 -3.09 -2.53 -19.66
C VAL A 418 -3.96 -3.55 -18.93
N ILE A 419 -3.78 -3.71 -17.62
CA ILE A 419 -4.48 -4.70 -16.80
C ILE A 419 -5.28 -3.96 -15.72
N PHE A 420 -6.61 -4.07 -15.80
CA PHE A 420 -7.54 -3.71 -14.74
C PHE A 420 -7.96 -4.96 -13.98
N CYS A 421 -8.10 -4.86 -12.67
CA CYS A 421 -8.67 -5.91 -11.82
C CYS A 421 -9.83 -5.32 -11.02
N PHE A 422 -11.00 -5.96 -11.05
CA PHE A 422 -12.22 -5.41 -10.46
C PHE A 422 -13.05 -6.49 -9.77
N VAL A 423 -13.78 -6.09 -8.73
CA VAL A 423 -14.83 -6.90 -8.09
C VAL A 423 -15.95 -5.98 -7.61
N ASP A 424 -17.18 -6.28 -8.04
CA ASP A 424 -18.39 -5.50 -7.73
C ASP A 424 -18.29 -3.98 -8.03
N GLU A 425 -17.42 -3.61 -8.97
CA GLU A 425 -17.15 -2.23 -9.32
C GLU A 425 -18.36 -1.52 -9.97
N VAL A 426 -18.50 -0.24 -9.66
CA VAL A 426 -19.52 0.64 -10.25
C VAL A 426 -19.35 0.73 -11.77
N TRP A 427 -20.44 0.45 -12.50
CA TRP A 427 -20.49 0.44 -13.97
C TRP A 427 -19.89 1.71 -14.60
N SER A 428 -20.32 2.89 -14.17
CA SER A 428 -19.89 4.16 -14.76
C SER A 428 -18.40 4.45 -14.54
N THR A 429 -17.80 4.07 -13.40
CA THR A 429 -16.35 4.24 -13.16
C THR A 429 -15.51 3.20 -13.89
N LEU A 430 -15.96 1.95 -13.98
CA LEU A 430 -15.27 0.91 -14.74
C LEU A 430 -15.21 1.29 -16.23
N LEU A 431 -16.34 1.68 -16.82
CA LEU A 431 -16.38 2.14 -18.20
C LEU A 431 -15.53 3.40 -18.41
N ARG A 432 -15.62 4.40 -17.52
CA ARG A 432 -14.82 5.63 -17.63
C ARG A 432 -13.31 5.36 -17.59
N SER A 433 -12.88 4.39 -16.78
CA SER A 433 -11.47 3.95 -16.72
C SER A 433 -11.00 3.36 -18.05
N VAL A 434 -11.81 2.48 -18.66
CA VAL A 434 -11.49 1.84 -19.96
C VAL A 434 -11.52 2.85 -21.11
N HIS A 435 -12.54 3.71 -21.17
CA HIS A 435 -12.63 4.80 -22.15
C HIS A 435 -11.46 5.77 -22.03
N SER A 436 -11.08 6.17 -20.82
CA SER A 436 -9.96 7.07 -20.59
C SER A 436 -8.64 6.50 -21.13
N VAL A 437 -8.37 5.20 -20.95
CA VAL A 437 -7.22 4.52 -21.55
C VAL A 437 -7.32 4.45 -23.08
N LEU A 438 -8.48 4.08 -23.63
CA LEU A 438 -8.68 3.98 -25.09
C LEU A 438 -8.48 5.34 -25.80
N ASN A 439 -9.00 6.41 -25.21
CA ASN A 439 -9.04 7.74 -25.82
C ASN A 439 -7.69 8.48 -25.74
N ARG A 440 -6.83 8.12 -24.76
CA ARG A 440 -5.59 8.87 -24.41
C ARG A 440 -4.30 8.06 -24.50
N SER A 441 -4.33 6.89 -25.13
CA SER A 441 -3.15 6.04 -25.33
C SER A 441 -2.84 5.88 -26.82
N PRO A 442 -1.59 6.12 -27.28
CA PRO A 442 -1.22 5.95 -28.69
C PRO A 442 -1.63 4.56 -29.24
N PRO A 443 -2.39 4.48 -30.35
CA PRO A 443 -2.94 3.20 -30.81
C PRO A 443 -1.92 2.14 -31.23
N HIS A 444 -0.65 2.49 -31.42
CA HIS A 444 0.43 1.54 -31.71
C HIS A 444 1.08 0.96 -30.44
N LEU A 445 1.05 1.68 -29.31
CA LEU A 445 1.63 1.24 -28.02
C LEU A 445 0.65 0.42 -27.19
N LEU A 446 -0.64 0.77 -27.19
CA LEU A 446 -1.67 0.03 -26.47
C LEU A 446 -1.98 -1.29 -27.19
N LYS A 447 -1.40 -2.40 -26.72
CA LYS A 447 -1.57 -3.75 -27.32
C LYS A 447 -2.97 -4.28 -27.09
N GLU A 448 -3.42 -4.24 -25.84
CA GLU A 448 -4.73 -4.68 -25.37
C GLU A 448 -5.04 -4.08 -23.99
N ILE A 449 -6.31 -4.08 -23.61
CA ILE A 449 -6.81 -3.83 -22.26
C ILE A 449 -7.41 -5.14 -21.74
N ILE A 450 -6.96 -5.61 -20.58
CA ILE A 450 -7.41 -6.84 -19.94
C ILE A 450 -8.22 -6.47 -18.70
N LEU A 451 -9.50 -6.84 -18.67
CA LEU A 451 -10.38 -6.63 -17.52
C LEU A 451 -10.54 -7.95 -16.76
N VAL A 452 -9.90 -8.08 -15.59
CA VAL A 452 -9.99 -9.28 -14.75
C VAL A 452 -11.08 -9.12 -13.70
N ASP A 453 -12.17 -9.86 -13.88
CA ASP A 453 -13.28 -9.98 -12.94
C ASP A 453 -12.91 -10.98 -11.83
N ASP A 454 -12.60 -10.46 -10.64
CA ASP A 454 -12.37 -11.22 -9.41
C ASP A 454 -13.71 -11.69 -8.79
N PHE A 455 -14.48 -12.43 -9.57
CA PHE A 455 -15.73 -13.07 -9.18
C PHE A 455 -16.76 -12.09 -8.60
N SER A 456 -17.06 -11.02 -9.33
CA SER A 456 -18.15 -10.08 -9.03
C SER A 456 -19.51 -10.78 -8.95
N ALA A 457 -20.38 -10.29 -8.08
CA ALA A 457 -21.77 -10.70 -7.92
C ALA A 457 -22.78 -9.73 -8.58
N LYS A 458 -22.36 -8.54 -9.06
CA LYS A 458 -23.25 -7.63 -9.82
C LYS A 458 -23.56 -8.19 -11.21
N GLU A 459 -24.85 -8.37 -11.51
CA GLU A 459 -25.32 -8.88 -12.81
C GLU A 459 -24.89 -8.02 -13.99
N TYR A 460 -24.94 -6.69 -13.86
CA TYR A 460 -24.53 -5.76 -14.92
C TYR A 460 -23.04 -5.86 -15.29
N LEU A 461 -22.21 -6.51 -14.46
CA LEU A 461 -20.81 -6.77 -14.77
C LEU A 461 -20.59 -8.05 -15.58
N LYS A 462 -21.62 -8.89 -15.81
CA LYS A 462 -21.54 -10.16 -16.57
C LYS A 462 -21.82 -9.92 -18.05
N ASP A 463 -22.78 -10.62 -18.63
CA ASP A 463 -23.13 -10.60 -20.06
C ASP A 463 -23.32 -9.17 -20.60
N HIS A 464 -23.89 -8.26 -19.81
CA HIS A 464 -24.06 -6.85 -20.18
C HIS A 464 -22.72 -6.10 -20.38
N LEU A 465 -21.70 -6.41 -19.58
CA LEU A 465 -20.33 -5.89 -19.77
C LEU A 465 -19.66 -6.54 -20.98
N ASP A 466 -19.86 -7.84 -21.19
CA ASP A 466 -19.29 -8.57 -22.33
C ASP A 466 -19.86 -8.05 -23.67
N VAL A 467 -21.18 -7.84 -23.74
CA VAL A 467 -21.87 -7.19 -24.86
C VAL A 467 -21.35 -5.76 -25.07
N TYR A 468 -21.27 -4.94 -24.01
CA TYR A 468 -20.79 -3.57 -24.14
C TYR A 468 -19.33 -3.51 -24.65
N MET A 469 -18.45 -4.30 -24.08
CA MET A 469 -17.01 -4.28 -24.41
C MET A 469 -16.67 -4.95 -25.75
N SER A 470 -17.56 -5.80 -26.29
CA SER A 470 -17.39 -6.41 -27.62
C SER A 470 -17.17 -5.41 -28.76
N GLN A 471 -17.63 -4.16 -28.59
CA GLN A 471 -17.46 -3.05 -29.52
C GLN A 471 -16.00 -2.55 -29.64
N TYR A 472 -15.13 -2.90 -28.68
CA TYR A 472 -13.77 -2.40 -28.57
C TYR A 472 -12.77 -3.56 -28.76
N PRO A 473 -12.24 -3.81 -29.98
CA PRO A 473 -11.49 -5.03 -30.29
C PRO A 473 -10.13 -5.18 -29.56
N LYS A 474 -9.72 -4.17 -28.79
CA LYS A 474 -8.56 -4.22 -27.89
C LYS A 474 -8.92 -4.63 -26.45
N VAL A 475 -10.19 -4.64 -26.08
CA VAL A 475 -10.64 -4.98 -24.72
C VAL A 475 -10.93 -6.48 -24.65
N ARG A 476 -10.38 -7.15 -23.64
CA ARG A 476 -10.54 -8.58 -23.38
C ARG A 476 -10.90 -8.80 -21.91
N ILE A 477 -12.03 -9.47 -21.66
CA ILE A 477 -12.50 -9.74 -20.30
C ILE A 477 -12.05 -11.15 -19.88
N VAL A 478 -11.72 -11.30 -18.60
CA VAL A 478 -11.27 -12.54 -17.96
C VAL A 478 -12.12 -12.77 -16.73
N ARG A 479 -12.81 -13.90 -16.65
CA ARG A 479 -13.66 -14.26 -15.50
C ARG A 479 -12.93 -15.26 -14.60
N LEU A 480 -12.63 -14.89 -13.36
CA LEU A 480 -12.16 -15.86 -12.37
C LEU A 480 -13.35 -16.71 -11.88
N LYS A 481 -13.11 -18.01 -11.69
CA LYS A 481 -14.14 -18.99 -11.30
C LYS A 481 -14.57 -18.89 -9.83
N GLU A 482 -13.73 -18.27 -9.02
CA GLU A 482 -13.92 -18.02 -7.59
C GLU A 482 -13.16 -16.74 -7.23
N ARG A 483 -13.43 -16.19 -6.05
CA ARG A 483 -12.80 -14.95 -5.60
C ARG A 483 -11.42 -15.18 -5.02
N GLN A 484 -10.40 -14.67 -5.70
CA GLN A 484 -8.97 -14.83 -5.40
C GLN A 484 -8.31 -13.54 -4.89
N GLY A 485 -8.92 -12.38 -5.15
CA GLY A 485 -8.47 -11.05 -4.74
C GLY A 485 -7.42 -10.43 -5.67
N LEU A 486 -7.15 -9.13 -5.44
CA LEU A 486 -6.37 -8.26 -6.31
C LEU A 486 -5.03 -8.87 -6.75
N ILE A 487 -4.28 -9.43 -5.80
CA ILE A 487 -2.93 -9.95 -6.05
C ILE A 487 -2.96 -11.07 -7.10
N ARG A 488 -3.88 -12.04 -6.93
CA ARG A 488 -4.03 -13.17 -7.85
C ARG A 488 -4.75 -12.80 -9.14
N ALA A 489 -5.68 -11.84 -9.10
CA ALA A 489 -6.29 -11.27 -10.30
C ALA A 489 -5.24 -10.60 -11.21
N ARG A 490 -4.29 -9.84 -10.62
CA ARG A 490 -3.17 -9.24 -11.34
C ARG A 490 -2.24 -10.30 -11.96
N LEU A 491 -1.94 -11.38 -11.23
CA LEU A 491 -1.18 -12.51 -11.76
C LEU A 491 -1.90 -13.21 -12.93
N ALA A 492 -3.22 -13.40 -12.86
CA ALA A 492 -4.03 -13.97 -13.94
C ALA A 492 -4.04 -13.08 -15.19
N GLY A 493 -4.15 -11.75 -15.03
CA GLY A 493 -4.03 -10.79 -16.14
C GLY A 493 -2.63 -10.79 -16.77
N ALA A 494 -1.58 -10.77 -15.95
CA ALA A 494 -0.19 -10.81 -16.40
C ALA A 494 0.16 -12.08 -17.18
N ALA A 495 -0.37 -13.23 -16.76
CA ALA A 495 -0.12 -14.52 -17.40
C ALA A 495 -0.58 -14.55 -18.87
N ILE A 496 -1.74 -13.95 -19.17
CA ILE A 496 -2.33 -13.97 -20.51
C ILE A 496 -1.98 -12.75 -21.37
N ALA A 497 -1.28 -11.76 -20.82
CA ALA A 497 -0.91 -10.51 -21.48
C ALA A 497 0.02 -10.70 -22.69
N LYS A 498 -0.19 -9.93 -23.75
CA LYS A 498 0.56 -10.01 -25.03
C LYS A 498 1.46 -8.81 -25.32
N GLY A 499 1.42 -7.77 -24.48
CA GLY A 499 2.36 -6.65 -24.52
C GLY A 499 3.73 -7.03 -23.96
N ASP A 500 4.72 -6.23 -24.32
CA ASP A 500 6.09 -6.29 -23.81
C ASP A 500 6.17 -5.74 -22.38
N VAL A 501 5.34 -4.73 -22.09
CA VAL A 501 5.15 -4.10 -20.77
C VAL A 501 3.79 -4.52 -20.19
N LEU A 502 3.75 -4.65 -18.86
CA LEU A 502 2.52 -4.75 -18.08
C LEU A 502 2.24 -3.40 -17.44
N THR A 503 1.11 -2.77 -17.75
CA THR A 503 0.66 -1.53 -17.10
C THR A 503 -0.57 -1.84 -16.24
N PHE A 504 -0.39 -1.89 -14.92
CA PHE A 504 -1.49 -2.12 -13.99
C PHE A 504 -2.20 -0.81 -13.67
N LEU A 505 -3.53 -0.83 -13.64
CA LEU A 505 -4.41 0.26 -13.24
C LEU A 505 -5.58 -0.27 -12.40
N ASP A 506 -6.07 0.53 -11.46
CA ASP A 506 -7.27 0.20 -10.68
C ASP A 506 -8.54 0.68 -11.42
N SER A 507 -9.69 0.04 -11.18
CA SER A 507 -10.92 0.15 -11.99
C SER A 507 -11.76 1.42 -11.79
N HIS A 508 -11.14 2.50 -11.31
CA HIS A 508 -11.77 3.79 -10.97
C HIS A 508 -10.80 4.96 -11.13
N ILE A 509 -10.29 5.10 -12.35
CA ILE A 509 -9.25 6.05 -12.73
C ILE A 509 -9.63 6.88 -13.96
N GLU A 510 -8.93 7.99 -14.17
CA GLU A 510 -8.97 8.77 -15.42
C GLU A 510 -7.54 9.20 -15.78
N CYS A 511 -6.98 8.62 -16.84
CA CYS A 511 -5.68 8.98 -17.41
C CYS A 511 -5.70 10.38 -18.01
N ASN A 512 -4.60 11.14 -17.89
CA ASN A 512 -4.43 12.43 -18.55
C ASN A 512 -3.81 12.31 -19.95
N VAL A 513 -3.77 13.40 -20.70
CA VAL A 513 -3.13 13.46 -22.02
C VAL A 513 -1.64 13.13 -21.93
N GLY A 514 -1.14 12.31 -22.87
CA GLY A 514 0.26 11.89 -22.89
C GLY A 514 0.73 11.14 -21.64
N TRP A 515 -0.17 10.44 -20.93
CA TRP A 515 0.20 9.69 -19.73
C TRP A 515 1.10 8.48 -20.02
N LEU A 516 0.90 7.79 -21.14
CA LEU A 516 1.48 6.47 -21.36
C LEU A 516 2.94 6.52 -21.83
N GLU A 517 3.27 7.37 -22.79
CA GLU A 517 4.61 7.42 -23.40
C GLU A 517 5.73 7.71 -22.38
N PRO A 518 5.58 8.66 -21.42
CA PRO A 518 6.58 8.91 -20.39
C PRO A 518 6.80 7.73 -19.43
N LEU A 519 5.85 6.79 -19.30
CA LEU A 519 6.06 5.56 -18.52
C LEU A 519 6.86 4.53 -19.32
N LEU A 520 6.47 4.32 -20.58
CA LEU A 520 7.11 3.33 -21.47
C LEU A 520 8.54 3.73 -21.83
N GLU A 521 8.83 5.02 -21.96
CA GLU A 521 10.18 5.57 -22.14
C GLU A 521 11.15 5.12 -21.03
N ARG A 522 10.69 5.02 -19.77
CA ARG A 522 11.58 4.59 -18.66
C ARG A 522 11.92 3.12 -18.75
N VAL A 523 10.93 2.29 -19.09
CA VAL A 523 11.08 0.84 -19.26
C VAL A 523 11.87 0.51 -20.54
N TYR A 524 11.79 1.37 -21.56
CA TYR A 524 12.64 1.31 -22.75
C TYR A 524 14.11 1.62 -22.41
N MET A 525 14.35 2.71 -21.68
CA MET A 525 15.70 3.16 -21.30
C MET A 525 16.41 2.20 -20.33
N ASP A 526 15.67 1.56 -19.42
CA ASP A 526 16.13 0.38 -18.67
C ASP A 526 14.92 -0.47 -18.26
N ARG A 527 14.88 -1.73 -18.74
CA ARG A 527 13.82 -2.70 -18.43
C ARG A 527 13.65 -3.00 -16.94
N ARG A 528 14.66 -2.70 -16.11
CA ARG A 528 14.60 -2.87 -14.65
C ARG A 528 13.97 -1.69 -13.92
N LYS A 529 13.59 -0.62 -14.63
CA LYS A 529 12.85 0.50 -14.07
C LYS A 529 11.36 0.21 -14.07
N VAL A 530 10.71 0.58 -12.96
CA VAL A 530 9.28 0.46 -12.75
C VAL A 530 8.69 1.84 -12.62
N ALA A 531 7.90 2.23 -13.61
CA ALA A 531 7.42 3.60 -13.77
C ALA A 531 6.01 3.76 -13.19
N CYS A 532 5.86 4.65 -12.22
CA CYS A 532 4.59 5.05 -11.65
C CYS A 532 4.14 6.41 -12.21
N PRO A 533 2.85 6.60 -12.57
CA PRO A 533 2.31 7.93 -12.77
C PRO A 533 2.30 8.71 -11.45
N VAL A 534 2.24 10.04 -11.53
CA VAL A 534 1.67 10.84 -10.42
C VAL A 534 0.18 10.51 -10.33
N ILE A 535 -0.24 10.03 -9.16
CA ILE A 535 -1.62 9.64 -8.88
C ILE A 535 -2.37 10.87 -8.36
N GLU A 536 -3.28 11.40 -9.17
CA GLU A 536 -4.09 12.57 -8.83
C GLU A 536 -5.40 12.18 -8.14
N VAL A 537 -6.04 13.13 -7.45
CA VAL A 537 -7.26 12.86 -6.69
C VAL A 537 -8.48 13.14 -7.55
N ILE A 538 -9.29 12.12 -7.82
CA ILE A 538 -10.69 12.32 -8.21
C ILE A 538 -11.50 12.35 -6.91
N SER A 539 -12.16 13.48 -6.65
CA SER A 539 -12.92 13.74 -5.42
C SER A 539 -14.03 12.71 -5.22
N ASP A 540 -14.15 12.15 -4.01
CA ASP A 540 -15.18 11.16 -3.65
C ASP A 540 -16.60 11.74 -3.63
N LYS A 541 -16.75 13.08 -3.59
CA LYS A 541 -18.02 13.77 -3.31
C LYS A 541 -18.65 14.44 -4.53
N ASP A 542 -17.84 15.07 -5.37
CA ASP A 542 -18.26 15.85 -6.54
C ASP A 542 -17.57 15.40 -7.85
N LEU A 543 -16.72 14.37 -7.78
CA LEU A 543 -15.91 13.82 -8.88
C LEU A 543 -15.09 14.87 -9.66
N SER A 544 -14.75 15.99 -9.01
CA SER A 544 -13.74 16.92 -9.52
C SER A 544 -12.37 16.25 -9.63
N TYR A 545 -11.62 16.65 -10.66
CA TYR A 545 -10.27 16.16 -10.93
C TYR A 545 -9.24 17.14 -10.33
N VAL A 546 -8.50 16.71 -9.31
CA VAL A 546 -7.70 17.58 -8.43
C VAL A 546 -6.20 17.28 -8.52
N LEU A 547 -5.46 18.32 -8.91
CA LEU A 547 -3.99 18.31 -9.01
C LEU A 547 -3.30 18.09 -7.67
N VAL A 548 -2.24 17.27 -7.68
CA VAL A 548 -1.32 17.07 -6.55
C VAL A 548 0.07 17.68 -6.82
N ASP A 549 0.85 17.88 -5.76
CA ASP A 549 2.23 18.41 -5.82
C ASP A 549 3.15 17.43 -6.57
N ASN A 550 3.96 17.95 -7.51
CA ASN A 550 4.93 17.16 -8.28
C ASN A 550 5.95 16.45 -7.39
N PHE A 551 6.39 17.07 -6.30
CA PHE A 551 7.53 16.59 -5.52
C PHE A 551 7.14 15.59 -4.41
N GLN A 552 6.13 14.76 -4.66
CA GLN A 552 5.72 13.67 -3.75
C GLN A 552 6.30 12.33 -4.17
N ARG A 553 6.68 11.52 -3.18
CA ARG A 553 7.05 10.11 -3.34
C ARG A 553 6.36 9.22 -2.32
N GLY A 554 6.16 7.96 -2.70
CA GLY A 554 5.67 6.94 -1.80
C GLY A 554 6.75 6.47 -0.83
N VAL A 555 6.39 6.33 0.44
CA VAL A 555 7.24 5.89 1.54
C VAL A 555 6.46 4.93 2.44
N PHE A 556 7.10 4.37 3.44
CA PHE A 556 6.42 3.67 4.54
C PHE A 556 6.89 4.20 5.90
N LYS A 557 6.10 3.90 6.93
CA LYS A 557 6.46 4.03 8.34
C LYS A 557 6.27 2.68 9.04
N TRP A 558 6.93 2.45 10.17
CA TRP A 558 6.69 1.24 10.95
C TRP A 558 5.23 1.22 11.49
N PRO A 559 4.53 0.07 11.46
CA PRO A 559 4.95 -1.24 10.98
C PRO A 559 4.50 -1.53 9.52
N LEU A 560 5.26 -1.06 8.52
CA LEU A 560 4.98 -1.19 7.07
C LEU A 560 3.67 -0.53 6.60
N VAL A 561 3.31 0.63 7.16
CA VAL A 561 2.17 1.45 6.70
C VAL A 561 2.63 2.38 5.58
N PHE A 562 2.00 2.28 4.41
CA PHE A 562 2.25 3.18 3.27
C PHE A 562 1.84 4.63 3.57
N GLY A 563 2.56 5.60 2.99
CA GLY A 563 2.16 7.00 2.97
C GLY A 563 2.90 7.81 1.91
N TRP A 564 2.43 9.04 1.69
CA TRP A 564 3.09 10.00 0.81
C TRP A 564 4.01 10.92 1.62
N SER A 565 5.15 11.30 1.03
CA SER A 565 6.11 12.25 1.59
C SER A 565 6.57 13.21 0.50
N THR A 566 6.53 14.51 0.78
CA THR A 566 7.15 15.53 -0.08
C THR A 566 8.67 15.50 0.08
N LEU A 567 9.39 15.67 -1.03
CA LEU A 567 10.84 15.85 -1.01
C LEU A 567 11.21 17.13 -0.24
N SER A 568 12.31 17.08 0.51
CA SER A 568 12.79 18.27 1.20
C SER A 568 13.22 19.35 0.20
N LYS A 569 12.98 20.62 0.53
CA LYS A 569 13.35 21.75 -0.34
C LYS A 569 14.86 21.81 -0.58
N ASP A 570 15.66 21.29 0.34
CA ASP A 570 17.11 21.30 0.22
C ASP A 570 17.61 20.11 -0.61
N THR A 571 16.90 18.97 -0.62
CA THR A 571 17.08 17.89 -1.61
C THR A 571 16.80 18.40 -3.03
N ILE A 572 15.65 19.06 -3.24
CA ILE A 572 15.24 19.62 -4.55
C ILE A 572 16.30 20.61 -5.07
N LYS A 573 16.76 21.55 -4.22
CA LYS A 573 17.82 22.51 -4.58
C LYS A 573 19.16 21.83 -4.85
N LYS A 574 19.63 20.95 -3.96
CA LYS A 574 20.95 20.29 -4.05
C LYS A 574 21.08 19.46 -5.32
N ASN A 575 19.98 18.85 -5.75
CA ASN A 575 19.91 18.01 -6.93
C ASN A 575 19.42 18.78 -8.17
N HIS A 576 19.20 20.10 -8.08
CA HIS A 576 18.70 20.98 -9.15
C HIS A 576 17.41 20.49 -9.84
N MET A 577 16.53 19.81 -9.11
CA MET A 577 15.36 19.12 -9.66
C MET A 577 14.29 20.08 -10.18
N LYS A 578 13.82 19.81 -11.39
CA LYS A 578 12.64 20.42 -12.02
C LYS A 578 11.37 19.69 -11.61
N ASP A 579 10.23 20.32 -11.87
CA ASP A 579 8.91 19.77 -11.59
C ASP A 579 8.48 18.63 -12.53
N SER A 580 9.20 18.43 -13.64
CA SER A 580 9.03 17.32 -14.59
C SER A 580 10.05 16.18 -14.45
N ASP A 581 11.08 16.31 -13.60
CA ASP A 581 12.14 15.30 -13.47
C ASP A 581 11.64 14.03 -12.74
N PRO A 582 12.03 12.81 -13.17
CA PRO A 582 11.70 11.55 -12.48
C PRO A 582 12.15 11.50 -11.01
N ILE A 583 11.28 10.98 -10.13
CA ILE A 583 11.51 10.91 -8.69
C ILE A 583 11.71 9.46 -8.23
N ARG A 584 12.92 9.12 -7.74
CA ARG A 584 13.20 7.80 -7.12
C ARG A 584 12.29 7.59 -5.90
N CYS A 585 11.53 6.51 -5.91
CA CYS A 585 10.43 6.24 -4.99
C CYS A 585 10.72 5.00 -4.12
N PRO A 586 10.94 5.13 -2.81
CA PRO A 586 11.22 3.99 -1.93
C PRO A 586 10.19 2.86 -1.99
N VAL A 587 8.90 3.19 -1.92
CA VAL A 587 7.79 2.23 -2.00
C VAL A 587 6.68 2.80 -2.87
N MET A 588 6.23 2.03 -3.87
CA MET A 588 5.09 2.43 -4.70
C MET A 588 3.75 2.30 -3.93
N ALA A 589 2.75 3.09 -4.32
CA ALA A 589 1.37 2.88 -3.87
C ALA A 589 0.80 1.52 -4.30
N GLY A 590 1.36 0.91 -5.36
CA GLY A 590 1.00 -0.42 -5.85
C GLY A 590 -0.23 -0.44 -6.76
N GLY A 591 -1.14 0.54 -6.66
CA GLY A 591 -2.30 0.66 -7.54
C GLY A 591 -1.92 0.74 -9.03
N LEU A 592 -1.20 1.80 -9.39
CA LEU A 592 -0.88 2.18 -10.77
C LEU A 592 0.64 2.12 -11.04
N PHE A 593 1.10 1.30 -11.99
CA PHE A 593 2.51 1.24 -12.42
C PHE A 593 2.71 0.49 -13.75
N SER A 594 3.86 0.69 -14.40
CA SER A 594 4.31 -0.04 -15.60
C SER A 594 5.66 -0.74 -15.38
N ILE A 595 5.79 -1.99 -15.85
CA ILE A 595 6.99 -2.84 -15.69
C ILE A 595 7.22 -3.73 -16.94
N ASP A 596 8.47 -3.98 -17.34
CA ASP A 596 8.81 -5.00 -18.35
C ASP A 596 8.23 -6.37 -17.94
N LYS A 597 7.49 -7.01 -18.85
CA LYS A 597 6.84 -8.30 -18.57
C LYS A 597 7.87 -9.36 -18.19
N LYS A 598 9.06 -9.36 -18.81
CA LYS A 598 10.11 -10.36 -18.51
C LYS A 598 10.67 -10.11 -17.11
N TYR A 599 11.05 -8.87 -16.80
CA TYR A 599 11.54 -8.48 -15.49
C TYR A 599 10.54 -8.77 -14.35
N PHE A 600 9.24 -8.57 -14.56
CA PHE A 600 8.21 -8.96 -13.60
C PHE A 600 8.25 -10.45 -13.24
N TYR A 601 8.49 -11.34 -14.21
CA TYR A 601 8.65 -12.78 -13.96
C TYR A 601 10.05 -13.17 -13.45
N GLU A 602 11.11 -12.42 -13.81
CA GLU A 602 12.44 -12.61 -13.23
C GLU A 602 12.47 -12.31 -11.73
N LEU A 603 11.73 -11.29 -11.28
CA LEU A 603 11.46 -11.01 -9.86
C LEU A 603 10.52 -12.03 -9.18
N GLY A 604 10.14 -13.11 -9.88
CA GLY A 604 9.20 -14.12 -9.40
C GLY A 604 7.76 -13.64 -9.28
N SER A 605 7.41 -12.51 -9.90
CA SER A 605 6.14 -11.79 -9.74
C SER A 605 5.81 -11.48 -8.27
N TYR A 606 4.54 -11.26 -7.92
CA TYR A 606 4.12 -11.20 -6.51
C TYR A 606 4.26 -12.57 -5.84
N ASP A 607 4.58 -12.61 -4.55
CA ASP A 607 4.48 -13.84 -3.74
C ASP A 607 3.05 -14.43 -3.79
N PRO A 608 2.84 -15.64 -4.34
CA PRO A 608 1.51 -16.24 -4.48
C PRO A 608 0.88 -16.63 -3.14
N GLY A 609 1.69 -16.71 -2.07
CA GLY A 609 1.26 -16.93 -0.69
C GLY A 609 0.67 -15.69 -0.01
N LEU A 610 0.72 -14.51 -0.63
CA LEU A 610 -0.06 -13.35 -0.20
C LEU A 610 -1.55 -13.58 -0.53
N ASP A 611 -2.43 -13.31 0.43
CA ASP A 611 -3.88 -13.49 0.28
C ASP A 611 -4.58 -12.15 0.01
N VAL A 612 -5.45 -12.13 -0.99
CA VAL A 612 -6.40 -11.05 -1.29
C VAL A 612 -5.79 -9.68 -1.63
N TRP A 613 -5.34 -8.93 -0.61
CA TRP A 613 -4.87 -7.54 -0.71
C TRP A 613 -4.10 -7.14 0.56
N GLY A 614 -3.12 -6.25 0.39
CA GLY A 614 -2.35 -5.61 1.44
C GLY A 614 -0.97 -6.23 1.60
N GLY A 615 0.06 -5.39 1.53
CA GLY A 615 1.47 -5.77 1.65
C GLY A 615 2.15 -6.09 0.31
N GLU A 616 1.40 -6.33 -0.77
CA GLU A 616 1.97 -6.62 -2.10
C GLU A 616 2.76 -5.44 -2.67
N ASN A 617 2.38 -4.21 -2.33
CA ASN A 617 3.08 -3.00 -2.76
C ASN A 617 4.41 -2.82 -2.02
N MET A 618 4.51 -3.24 -0.75
CA MET A 618 5.76 -3.30 0.01
C MET A 618 6.66 -4.41 -0.57
N GLU A 619 6.09 -5.60 -0.76
CA GLU A 619 6.77 -6.80 -1.24
C GLU A 619 7.45 -6.58 -2.59
N ILE A 620 6.71 -6.09 -3.59
CA ILE A 620 7.27 -5.83 -4.92
C ILE A 620 8.26 -4.66 -4.89
N SER A 621 8.07 -3.66 -4.02
CA SER A 621 9.01 -2.54 -3.90
C SER A 621 10.37 -2.98 -3.36
N PHE A 622 10.37 -3.83 -2.32
CA PHE A 622 11.59 -4.42 -1.77
C PHE A 622 12.25 -5.36 -2.79
N LYS A 623 11.48 -6.19 -3.51
CA LYS A 623 11.98 -6.98 -4.66
C LYS A 623 12.71 -6.11 -5.69
N ILE A 624 12.07 -5.07 -6.23
CA ILE A 624 12.63 -4.23 -7.29
C ILE A 624 13.94 -3.58 -6.83
N TRP A 625 13.93 -2.88 -5.69
CA TRP A 625 15.11 -2.16 -5.21
C TRP A 625 16.25 -3.10 -4.79
N MET A 626 15.96 -4.12 -3.98
CA MET A 626 17.00 -4.96 -3.39
C MET A 626 17.59 -5.93 -4.42
N CYS A 627 16.84 -6.33 -5.45
CA CYS A 627 17.31 -7.20 -6.52
C CYS A 627 17.84 -6.45 -7.76
N GLY A 628 18.08 -5.13 -7.64
CA GLY A 628 18.89 -4.37 -8.60
C GLY A 628 18.13 -3.76 -9.79
N GLY A 629 16.90 -3.30 -9.57
CA GLY A 629 16.18 -2.33 -10.41
C GLY A 629 15.78 -1.08 -9.63
N GLU A 630 14.95 -0.23 -10.23
CA GLU A 630 14.54 1.06 -9.65
C GLU A 630 13.03 1.31 -9.76
N ILE A 631 12.49 2.13 -8.86
CA ILE A 631 11.11 2.64 -8.93
C ILE A 631 11.15 4.15 -9.09
N GLU A 632 10.49 4.67 -10.13
CA GLU A 632 10.44 6.09 -10.44
C GLU A 632 8.98 6.57 -10.57
N ILE A 633 8.64 7.68 -9.91
CA ILE A 633 7.41 8.44 -10.22
C ILE A 633 7.73 9.46 -11.30
N ILE A 634 6.90 9.53 -12.34
CA ILE A 634 7.14 10.31 -13.55
C ILE A 634 6.14 11.48 -13.63
N PRO A 635 6.51 12.74 -13.31
CA PRO A 635 5.54 13.84 -13.18
C PRO A 635 4.81 14.24 -14.47
N CYS A 636 5.38 13.90 -15.63
CA CYS A 636 4.73 14.04 -16.95
C CYS A 636 3.68 12.97 -17.25
N SER A 637 3.66 11.86 -16.50
CA SER A 637 2.59 10.86 -16.56
C SER A 637 1.63 11.09 -15.39
N ARG A 638 0.36 11.38 -15.69
CA ARG A 638 -0.66 11.68 -14.68
C ARG A 638 -1.92 10.85 -14.89
N VAL A 639 -2.44 10.31 -13.78
CA VAL A 639 -3.68 9.53 -13.75
C VAL A 639 -4.44 9.85 -12.47
N GLY A 640 -5.65 10.37 -12.61
CA GLY A 640 -6.56 10.60 -11.48
C GLY A 640 -7.15 9.28 -10.98
N HIS A 641 -7.40 9.20 -9.67
CA HIS A 641 -7.89 8.01 -8.99
C HIS A 641 -8.94 8.39 -7.93
N ILE A 642 -10.05 7.66 -7.85
CA ILE A 642 -11.09 7.88 -6.83
C ILE A 642 -10.64 7.28 -5.49
N PHE A 643 -10.13 8.13 -4.59
CA PHE A 643 -9.72 7.70 -3.25
C PHE A 643 -10.95 7.49 -2.34
N ARG A 644 -11.22 6.23 -2.01
CA ARG A 644 -12.36 5.79 -1.19
C ARG A 644 -12.00 5.75 0.30
N GLY A 645 -12.96 6.07 1.17
CA GLY A 645 -12.78 5.94 2.63
C GLY A 645 -12.78 4.49 3.13
N GLU A 646 -13.52 3.61 2.46
CA GLU A 646 -13.64 2.18 2.76
C GLU A 646 -13.75 1.37 1.46
N ASN A 647 -13.56 0.05 1.54
CA ASN A 647 -13.63 -0.85 0.38
C ASN A 647 -15.09 -1.37 0.23
N PRO A 648 -15.78 -1.18 -0.91
CA PRO A 648 -17.21 -1.53 -1.05
C PRO A 648 -17.45 -3.06 -1.12
N TYR A 649 -16.42 -3.83 -1.43
CA TYR A 649 -16.48 -5.29 -1.41
C TYR A 649 -16.19 -5.84 0.00
N LYS A 650 -16.93 -6.87 0.39
CA LYS A 650 -16.61 -7.69 1.57
C LYS A 650 -15.24 -8.35 1.37
N PHE A 651 -14.48 -8.60 2.44
CA PHE A 651 -13.29 -9.45 2.35
C PHE A 651 -13.69 -10.95 2.49
N PRO A 652 -13.04 -11.89 1.78
CA PRO A 652 -13.35 -13.33 1.92
C PRO A 652 -12.96 -13.93 3.29
N LYS A 653 -11.94 -13.33 3.92
CA LYS A 653 -11.44 -13.62 5.26
C LYS A 653 -11.51 -12.34 6.10
N ASP A 654 -11.12 -12.40 7.37
CA ASP A 654 -10.93 -11.19 8.17
C ASP A 654 -9.88 -10.26 7.52
N ARG A 655 -10.27 -9.01 7.21
CA ARG A 655 -9.40 -8.03 6.53
C ARG A 655 -8.12 -7.77 7.30
N GLN A 656 -8.22 -7.55 8.61
CA GLN A 656 -7.08 -7.17 9.43
C GLN A 656 -6.08 -8.34 9.51
N LYS A 657 -6.54 -9.55 9.86
CA LYS A 657 -5.68 -10.74 9.92
C LYS A 657 -5.05 -11.07 8.57
N THR A 658 -5.75 -10.83 7.46
CA THR A 658 -5.22 -11.06 6.11
C THR A 658 -4.05 -10.11 5.81
N VAL A 659 -4.23 -8.80 6.05
CA VAL A 659 -3.18 -7.79 5.85
C VAL A 659 -2.01 -8.02 6.81
N GLU A 660 -2.28 -8.29 8.10
CA GLU A 660 -1.25 -8.59 9.11
C GLU A 660 -0.41 -9.81 8.74
N ARG A 661 -1.06 -10.91 8.33
CA ARG A 661 -0.38 -12.12 7.83
C ARG A 661 0.50 -11.81 6.61
N ASN A 662 -0.03 -11.09 5.63
CA ASN A 662 0.71 -10.73 4.42
C ASN A 662 1.94 -9.89 4.77
N LEU A 663 1.78 -8.83 5.59
CA LEU A 663 2.91 -8.00 6.04
C LEU A 663 3.94 -8.81 6.84
N ALA A 664 3.53 -9.81 7.61
CA ALA A 664 4.47 -10.72 8.30
C ALA A 664 5.24 -11.63 7.33
N ARG A 665 4.64 -12.08 6.20
CA ARG A 665 5.39 -12.77 5.13
C ARG A 665 6.44 -11.85 4.52
N VAL A 666 6.09 -10.60 4.24
CA VAL A 666 7.03 -9.59 3.73
C VAL A 666 8.15 -9.33 4.75
N ALA A 667 7.81 -9.21 6.03
CA ALA A 667 8.76 -8.97 7.11
C ALA A 667 9.82 -10.08 7.22
N GLU A 668 9.40 -11.35 7.24
CA GLU A 668 10.27 -12.51 7.39
C GLU A 668 11.18 -12.77 6.17
N VAL A 669 10.78 -12.31 4.96
CA VAL A 669 11.58 -12.49 3.73
C VAL A 669 12.49 -11.30 3.43
N TRP A 670 12.06 -10.07 3.71
CA TRP A 670 12.70 -8.84 3.18
C TRP A 670 13.31 -7.90 4.21
N LEU A 671 12.96 -7.96 5.51
CA LEU A 671 13.44 -6.98 6.50
C LEU A 671 14.73 -7.38 7.23
N ASP A 672 15.25 -8.58 7.04
CA ASP A 672 16.44 -9.09 7.74
C ASP A 672 16.33 -8.89 9.28
N GLU A 673 17.34 -8.30 9.94
CA GLU A 673 17.32 -7.99 11.37
C GLU A 673 16.25 -6.94 11.77
N TYR A 674 15.72 -6.18 10.82
CA TYR A 674 14.75 -5.10 11.07
C TYR A 674 13.30 -5.61 11.24
N ARG A 675 13.02 -6.90 11.00
CA ARG A 675 11.69 -7.49 11.27
C ARG A 675 11.25 -7.33 12.73
N ASP A 676 12.19 -7.27 13.66
CA ASP A 676 11.92 -7.04 15.07
C ASP A 676 11.27 -5.66 15.33
N LEU A 677 11.53 -4.64 14.49
CA LEU A 677 10.82 -3.36 14.54
C LEU A 677 9.36 -3.54 14.12
N PHE A 678 9.11 -4.21 12.99
CA PHE A 678 7.76 -4.51 12.50
C PHE A 678 6.91 -5.21 13.58
N TYR A 679 7.44 -6.27 14.20
CA TYR A 679 6.75 -6.95 15.29
C TYR A 679 6.61 -6.07 16.55
N GLY A 680 7.68 -5.40 16.97
CA GLY A 680 7.72 -4.59 18.19
C GLY A 680 6.97 -3.26 18.15
N HIS A 681 6.47 -2.83 16.97
CA HIS A 681 5.59 -1.69 16.77
C HIS A 681 4.09 -2.00 16.89
N GLY A 682 3.68 -3.28 16.92
CA GLY A 682 2.26 -3.63 17.09
C GLY A 682 1.87 -5.10 16.88
N TYR A 683 2.76 -5.91 16.29
CA TYR A 683 2.44 -7.25 15.79
C TYR A 683 3.06 -8.41 16.58
N LEU A 684 3.35 -8.21 17.87
CA LEU A 684 3.91 -9.25 18.76
C LEU A 684 3.03 -10.49 18.94
N HIS A 685 1.75 -10.46 18.52
CA HIS A 685 0.86 -11.62 18.45
C HIS A 685 1.10 -12.51 17.23
N LEU A 686 1.67 -11.98 16.13
CA LEU A 686 1.99 -12.75 14.93
C LEU A 686 3.21 -13.68 15.11
N LEU A 687 3.91 -13.55 16.24
CA LEU A 687 5.01 -14.43 16.64
C LEU A 687 4.51 -15.78 17.17
N ASP A 688 3.25 -15.85 17.62
CA ASP A 688 2.59 -17.10 17.97
C ASP A 688 1.94 -17.70 16.71
N ARG A 689 2.68 -18.63 16.09
CA ARG A 689 2.25 -19.33 14.88
C ARG A 689 1.05 -20.26 15.08
N SER A 690 0.58 -20.47 16.32
CA SER A 690 -0.71 -21.13 16.59
C SER A 690 -1.91 -20.19 16.44
N ILE A 691 -1.69 -18.87 16.49
CA ILE A 691 -2.73 -17.85 16.34
C ILE A 691 -2.92 -17.46 14.86
N ILE A 692 -1.81 -17.21 14.14
CA ILE A 692 -1.79 -16.90 12.70
C ILE A 692 -0.65 -17.66 12.03
N ASP A 693 -0.99 -18.57 11.10
CA ASP A 693 -0.01 -19.15 10.20
C ASP A 693 0.27 -18.22 9.01
N ILE A 694 1.55 -17.84 8.85
CA ILE A 694 2.04 -17.07 7.71
C ILE A 694 2.28 -17.95 6.48
N GLY A 695 2.30 -19.27 6.62
CA GLY A 695 2.54 -20.26 5.57
C GLY A 695 4.01 -20.39 5.18
N ASN A 696 4.29 -21.25 4.19
CA ASN A 696 5.64 -21.50 3.70
C ASN A 696 6.28 -20.26 3.04
N LEU A 697 7.58 -20.05 3.26
CA LEU A 697 8.38 -18.94 2.74
C LEU A 697 9.61 -19.40 1.92
N THR A 698 9.90 -20.71 1.87
CA THR A 698 11.11 -21.27 1.22
C THR A 698 11.35 -20.70 -0.16
N ASP A 699 10.34 -20.78 -1.04
CA ASP A 699 10.42 -20.36 -2.43
C ASP A 699 10.82 -18.88 -2.59
N GLN A 700 10.32 -17.99 -1.72
CA GLN A 700 10.65 -16.56 -1.75
C GLN A 700 12.05 -16.27 -1.16
N ILE A 701 12.47 -17.05 -0.16
CA ILE A 701 13.82 -16.98 0.42
C ILE A 701 14.86 -17.50 -0.58
N GLU A 702 14.57 -18.58 -1.30
CA GLU A 702 15.42 -19.13 -2.36
C GLU A 702 15.48 -18.21 -3.59
N LEU A 703 14.35 -17.62 -3.99
CA LEU A 703 14.31 -16.58 -5.02
C LEU A 703 15.19 -15.37 -4.66
N ARG A 704 15.09 -14.86 -3.42
CA ARG A 704 15.91 -13.72 -2.94
C ARG A 704 17.41 -14.06 -2.96
N LYS A 705 17.79 -15.30 -2.62
CA LYS A 705 19.18 -15.79 -2.75
C LYS A 705 19.63 -15.89 -4.20
N LYS A 706 18.81 -16.51 -5.06
CA LYS A 706 19.08 -16.75 -6.49
C LYS A 706 19.26 -15.45 -7.30
N LEU A 707 18.58 -14.38 -6.90
CA LEU A 707 18.68 -13.06 -7.50
C LEU A 707 19.78 -12.17 -6.87
N GLU A 708 20.58 -12.69 -5.93
CA GLU A 708 21.68 -11.99 -5.25
C GLU A 708 21.27 -10.62 -4.64
N CYS A 709 20.03 -10.56 -4.15
CA CYS A 709 19.42 -9.33 -3.66
C CYS A 709 20.13 -8.82 -2.40
N LYS A 710 20.22 -7.50 -2.25
CA LYS A 710 20.91 -6.83 -1.15
C LYS A 710 20.16 -6.99 0.19
N SER A 711 20.81 -6.58 1.28
CA SER A 711 20.21 -6.56 2.61
C SER A 711 19.24 -5.39 2.80
N PHE A 712 18.35 -5.49 3.77
CA PHE A 712 17.45 -4.39 4.13
C PHE A 712 18.23 -3.17 4.66
N LYS A 713 19.37 -3.41 5.33
CA LYS A 713 20.31 -2.33 5.67
C LYS A 713 20.77 -1.56 4.43
N TRP A 714 21.17 -2.25 3.35
CA TRP A 714 21.55 -1.58 2.10
C TRP A 714 20.39 -0.75 1.53
N TYR A 715 19.17 -1.28 1.56
CA TYR A 715 17.97 -0.56 1.11
C TYR A 715 17.74 0.72 1.93
N LEU A 716 17.84 0.67 3.25
CA LEU A 716 17.77 1.86 4.11
C LEU A 716 18.89 2.86 3.77
N ASP A 717 20.15 2.40 3.70
CA ASP A 717 21.31 3.25 3.43
C ASP A 717 21.29 3.92 2.03
N ASN A 718 20.69 3.28 1.00
CA ASN A 718 20.83 3.68 -0.42
C ASN A 718 19.52 4.09 -1.13
N VAL A 719 18.35 3.75 -0.56
CA VAL A 719 17.03 4.01 -1.16
C VAL A 719 16.18 4.89 -0.24
N TYR A 720 16.17 4.62 1.07
CA TYR A 720 15.37 5.39 2.04
C TYR A 720 16.16 5.85 3.28
N PRO A 721 17.24 6.65 3.10
CA PRO A 721 18.12 7.07 4.19
C PRO A 721 17.47 8.01 5.20
N ASP A 722 16.31 8.60 4.85
CA ASP A 722 15.50 9.43 5.75
C ASP A 722 14.72 8.60 6.80
N MET A 723 14.76 7.26 6.70
CA MET A 723 14.03 6.34 7.59
C MET A 723 14.86 5.95 8.81
N VAL A 724 14.54 6.53 9.96
CA VAL A 724 15.14 6.17 11.26
C VAL A 724 14.66 4.78 11.68
N ALA A 725 15.56 3.80 11.67
CA ALA A 725 15.27 2.39 11.98
C ALA A 725 16.33 1.77 12.94
N PRO A 726 16.34 2.19 14.22
CA PRO A 726 17.29 1.69 15.21
C PRO A 726 16.92 0.27 15.64
N LEU A 727 17.89 -0.66 15.72
CA LEU A 727 17.65 -2.08 16.03
C LEU A 727 17.16 -2.35 17.47
N VAL A 728 17.16 -1.33 18.34
CA VAL A 728 16.79 -1.41 19.75
C VAL A 728 16.03 -0.15 20.17
N LYS A 729 15.23 -0.24 21.24
CA LYS A 729 14.50 0.90 21.84
C LYS A 729 15.36 1.69 22.82
N ALA A 730 16.31 1.03 23.50
CA ALA A 730 17.26 1.65 24.41
C ALA A 730 18.52 0.79 24.57
N GLU A 731 19.66 1.40 24.91
CA GLU A 731 20.94 0.70 25.04
C GLU A 731 21.94 1.38 26.02
N GLY A 732 23.03 0.66 26.27
CA GLY A 732 24.12 1.06 27.17
C GLY A 732 23.88 0.62 28.62
N LEU A 733 24.27 1.45 29.58
CA LEU A 733 24.19 1.10 31.00
C LEU A 733 22.75 1.14 31.51
N VAL A 734 22.37 0.19 32.36
CA VAL A 734 21.05 0.17 33.04
C VAL A 734 21.21 0.62 34.49
N PHE A 735 20.99 1.91 34.73
CA PHE A 735 21.08 2.54 36.05
C PHE A 735 19.83 2.27 36.89
N ASN A 736 20.02 1.93 38.17
CA ASN A 736 18.93 1.84 39.16
C ASN A 736 18.90 3.09 40.04
N ARG A 737 17.74 3.76 40.13
CA ARG A 737 17.61 5.03 40.88
C ARG A 737 17.68 4.88 42.40
N GLY A 738 17.45 3.68 42.94
CA GLY A 738 17.50 3.38 44.38
C GLY A 738 18.93 3.15 44.87
N VAL A 739 19.58 2.08 44.41
CA VAL A 739 20.96 1.75 44.82
C VAL A 739 22.03 2.64 44.16
N ARG A 740 21.66 3.46 43.16
CA ARG A 740 22.56 4.36 42.41
C ARG A 740 23.75 3.65 41.74
N LYS A 741 23.55 2.39 41.38
CA LYS A 741 24.50 1.51 40.67
C LYS A 741 23.94 1.12 39.31
N CYS A 742 24.80 0.57 38.46
CA CYS A 742 24.42 0.01 37.17
C CYS A 742 24.37 -1.52 37.23
N LEU A 743 23.44 -2.10 36.47
CA LEU A 743 23.35 -3.54 36.26
C LEU A 743 24.61 -4.05 35.55
N ALA A 744 25.16 -5.16 36.00
CA ALA A 744 26.29 -5.86 35.38
C ALA A 744 25.96 -7.36 35.22
N LEU A 745 26.51 -7.99 34.18
CA LEU A 745 26.56 -9.44 34.02
C LEU A 745 27.96 -9.94 34.44
N GLN A 746 28.03 -10.75 35.50
CA GLN A 746 29.26 -11.36 36.01
C GLN A 746 29.05 -12.88 36.17
N ASP A 747 29.90 -13.70 35.54
CA ASP A 747 29.95 -15.16 35.69
C ASP A 747 28.59 -15.89 35.57
N GLY A 748 27.72 -15.41 34.68
CA GLY A 748 26.38 -15.96 34.47
C GLY A 748 25.32 -15.51 35.49
N SER A 749 25.63 -14.49 36.29
CA SER A 749 24.73 -13.87 37.28
C SER A 749 24.60 -12.36 37.06
N LEU A 750 23.50 -11.77 37.50
CA LEU A 750 23.32 -10.31 37.51
C LEU A 750 23.78 -9.72 38.85
N ALA A 751 24.55 -8.64 38.80
CA ALA A 751 25.07 -7.92 39.94
C ALA A 751 24.92 -6.40 39.78
N PHE A 752 25.22 -5.63 40.83
CA PHE A 752 25.32 -4.17 40.78
C PHE A 752 26.77 -3.70 40.91
N GLU A 753 27.19 -2.86 39.97
CA GLU A 753 28.50 -2.21 39.98
C GLU A 753 28.38 -0.68 39.98
N THR A 754 29.47 0.01 40.36
CA THR A 754 29.64 1.43 40.02
C THR A 754 29.56 1.60 38.50
N CYS A 755 28.69 2.51 38.04
CA CYS A 755 28.45 2.76 36.62
C CYS A 755 29.73 3.18 35.88
N ASP A 756 30.07 2.45 34.83
CA ASP A 756 31.27 2.67 34.02
C ASP A 756 30.98 2.39 32.55
N LEU A 757 31.01 3.44 31.72
CA LEU A 757 30.73 3.35 30.29
C LEU A 757 31.72 2.46 29.53
N SER A 758 32.92 2.23 30.06
CA SER A 758 33.94 1.37 29.45
C SER A 758 33.71 -0.13 29.68
N LYS A 759 32.96 -0.50 30.73
CA LYS A 759 32.73 -1.90 31.10
C LYS A 759 31.62 -2.53 30.28
N LEU A 760 32.00 -3.29 29.25
CA LEU A 760 31.09 -4.06 28.40
C LEU A 760 30.14 -5.00 29.18
N SER A 761 30.52 -5.46 30.38
CA SER A 761 29.64 -6.25 31.28
C SER A 761 28.40 -5.49 31.74
N GLN A 762 28.41 -4.16 31.71
CA GLN A 762 27.29 -3.30 32.13
C GLN A 762 26.38 -2.84 30.97
N HIS A 763 26.72 -3.17 29.71
CA HIS A 763 25.92 -2.77 28.55
C HIS A 763 24.79 -3.77 28.28
N PHE A 764 23.55 -3.28 28.24
CA PHE A 764 22.35 -4.05 27.90
C PHE A 764 21.50 -3.32 26.88
N ASN A 765 20.78 -4.09 26.07
CA ASN A 765 19.88 -3.60 25.04
C ASN A 765 18.43 -3.94 25.42
N TYR A 766 17.55 -2.93 25.39
CA TYR A 766 16.10 -3.11 25.42
C TYR A 766 15.57 -3.11 23.99
N THR A 767 15.14 -4.28 23.54
CA THR A 767 14.79 -4.56 22.13
C THR A 767 13.38 -4.13 21.75
N TRP A 768 13.09 -4.05 20.45
CA TRP A 768 11.72 -3.88 19.94
C TRP A 768 10.77 -4.98 20.42
N MET A 769 11.30 -6.21 20.51
CA MET A 769 10.67 -7.42 21.05
C MET A 769 10.50 -7.41 22.58
N ARG A 770 10.80 -6.30 23.24
CA ARG A 770 10.62 -6.06 24.69
C ARG A 770 11.54 -6.88 25.59
N HIS A 771 12.56 -7.54 25.05
CA HIS A 771 13.59 -8.19 25.86
C HIS A 771 14.62 -7.18 26.36
N VAL A 772 15.01 -7.30 27.64
CA VAL A 772 16.27 -6.76 28.16
C VAL A 772 17.33 -7.84 28.01
N ARG A 773 18.38 -7.58 27.24
CA ARG A 773 19.42 -8.58 26.91
C ARG A 773 20.84 -8.02 26.87
N GLN A 774 21.81 -8.89 27.11
CA GLN A 774 23.21 -8.66 26.74
C GLN A 774 23.63 -9.77 25.79
N LYS A 775 24.09 -9.40 24.58
CA LYS A 775 24.27 -10.34 23.46
C LYS A 775 23.01 -11.19 23.28
N ASP A 776 23.11 -12.51 23.37
CA ASP A 776 22.02 -13.46 23.18
C ASP A 776 21.44 -14.01 24.49
N VAL A 777 21.82 -13.41 25.64
CA VAL A 777 21.29 -13.75 26.96
C VAL A 777 20.25 -12.72 27.38
N CYS A 778 19.02 -13.18 27.59
CA CYS A 778 17.87 -12.40 28.00
C CYS A 778 17.60 -12.53 29.50
N VAL A 779 17.26 -11.42 30.16
CA VAL A 779 16.74 -11.40 31.53
C VAL A 779 15.27 -11.80 31.51
N THR A 780 14.84 -12.73 32.37
CA THR A 780 13.45 -13.21 32.42
C THR A 780 12.93 -13.43 33.83
N ALA A 781 11.63 -13.24 34.02
CA ALA A 781 10.91 -13.61 35.23
C ALA A 781 10.62 -15.10 35.25
N HIS A 782 11.25 -15.83 36.18
CA HIS A 782 11.06 -17.28 36.27
C HIS A 782 9.67 -17.62 36.83
N GLY A 783 9.04 -18.67 36.29
CA GLY A 783 7.62 -18.94 36.48
C GLY A 783 7.17 -19.08 37.94
N LYS A 784 6.03 -18.45 38.27
CA LYS A 784 5.32 -18.45 39.57
C LYS A 784 6.08 -17.88 40.80
N GLY A 785 7.36 -17.56 40.69
CA GLY A 785 8.19 -17.07 41.81
C GLY A 785 8.51 -15.58 41.76
N THR A 786 9.37 -15.15 42.69
CA THR A 786 10.03 -13.84 42.73
C THR A 786 11.44 -13.88 42.13
N SER A 787 11.86 -15.04 41.60
CA SER A 787 13.20 -15.27 41.07
C SER A 787 13.36 -14.83 39.62
N LEU A 788 14.54 -14.29 39.32
CA LEU A 788 14.99 -14.01 37.96
C LEU A 788 15.77 -15.21 37.43
N ALA A 789 15.80 -15.33 36.11
CA ALA A 789 16.72 -16.20 35.41
C ALA A 789 17.34 -15.46 34.23
N LEU A 790 18.52 -15.95 33.80
CA LEU A 790 19.15 -15.60 32.54
C LEU A 790 18.97 -16.79 31.61
N GLN A 791 18.44 -16.55 30.41
CA GLN A 791 18.14 -17.60 29.43
C GLN A 791 18.52 -17.14 28.02
N PRO A 792 18.80 -18.06 27.08
CA PRO A 792 18.94 -17.71 25.66
C PRO A 792 17.72 -16.95 25.15
N CYS A 793 17.95 -15.85 24.45
CA CYS A 793 16.90 -15.02 23.89
C CYS A 793 16.08 -15.76 22.83
N ASP A 794 14.75 -15.63 22.90
CA ASP A 794 13.82 -16.23 21.95
C ASP A 794 12.60 -15.32 21.76
N ASN A 795 12.49 -14.74 20.56
CA ASN A 795 11.42 -13.80 20.20
C ASN A 795 10.00 -14.41 20.29
N THR A 796 9.87 -15.74 20.24
CA THR A 796 8.58 -16.43 20.39
C THR A 796 8.10 -16.52 21.84
N LYS A 797 9.00 -16.46 22.84
CA LYS A 797 8.70 -16.73 24.25
C LYS A 797 8.19 -15.48 25.00
N PRO A 798 6.88 -15.34 25.31
CA PRO A 798 6.34 -14.12 25.93
C PRO A 798 6.85 -13.86 27.36
N GLN A 799 7.33 -14.88 28.08
CA GLN A 799 7.92 -14.76 29.42
C GLN A 799 9.29 -14.05 29.45
N LEU A 800 9.92 -13.81 28.30
CA LEU A 800 11.15 -13.01 28.20
C LEU A 800 10.87 -11.49 28.07
N ARG A 801 9.60 -11.08 27.97
CA ARG A 801 9.20 -9.72 27.60
C ARG A 801 8.92 -8.81 28.81
N TRP A 802 9.36 -7.56 28.69
CA TRP A 802 9.28 -6.52 29.71
C TRP A 802 8.62 -5.25 29.17
N LEU A 803 7.65 -4.70 29.91
CA LEU A 803 7.12 -3.37 29.62
C LEU A 803 8.02 -2.31 30.28
N HIS A 804 8.60 -1.45 29.45
CA HIS A 804 9.37 -0.26 29.85
C HIS A 804 9.01 0.94 28.97
N LYS A 805 8.99 2.15 29.54
CA LYS A 805 8.60 3.42 28.90
C LYS A 805 7.25 3.41 28.17
N ALA A 806 6.33 2.50 28.55
CA ALA A 806 4.96 2.50 28.04
C ALA A 806 4.20 3.76 28.48
N THR A 807 3.50 4.39 27.53
CA THR A 807 2.81 5.69 27.71
C THR A 807 1.72 5.66 28.79
N ASN A 808 1.49 6.82 29.43
CA ASN A 808 0.41 7.08 30.37
C ASN A 808 0.34 6.14 31.60
N SER A 809 1.50 5.71 32.11
CA SER A 809 1.61 4.90 33.33
C SER A 809 2.46 5.59 34.39
N ALA A 810 2.03 5.51 35.66
CA ALA A 810 2.86 5.90 36.83
C ALA A 810 4.08 4.97 37.05
N LEU A 811 4.19 3.90 36.25
CA LEU A 811 5.29 2.93 36.24
C LEU A 811 6.18 3.08 34.99
N VAL A 812 6.23 4.26 34.36
CA VAL A 812 6.95 4.49 33.09
C VAL A 812 8.46 4.22 33.16
N GLU A 813 9.08 4.35 34.33
CA GLU A 813 10.50 4.03 34.56
C GLU A 813 10.75 2.59 35.04
N HIS A 814 9.69 1.80 35.25
CA HIS A 814 9.82 0.44 35.76
C HIS A 814 10.13 -0.56 34.64
N LEU A 815 10.69 -1.70 35.00
CA LEU A 815 10.78 -2.89 34.15
C LEU A 815 9.74 -3.88 34.66
N ILE A 816 8.58 -3.96 33.99
CA ILE A 816 7.44 -4.78 34.39
C ILE A 816 7.43 -6.09 33.59
N ALA A 817 7.38 -7.25 34.24
CA ALA A 817 7.26 -8.52 33.53
C ALA A 817 5.90 -8.60 32.80
N GLU A 818 5.92 -8.75 31.47
CA GLU A 818 4.69 -8.67 30.65
C GLU A 818 3.77 -9.88 30.86
N HIS A 819 4.35 -11.09 30.87
CA HIS A 819 3.60 -12.35 30.94
C HIS A 819 3.64 -12.96 32.35
N SER A 820 3.16 -12.21 33.35
CA SER A 820 3.09 -12.63 34.76
C SER A 820 1.66 -12.48 35.32
N PRO A 821 1.14 -13.44 36.11
CA PRO A 821 -0.20 -13.36 36.70
C PRO A 821 -0.32 -12.29 37.80
N ARG A 822 0.80 -11.74 38.29
CA ARG A 822 0.85 -10.52 39.11
C ARG A 822 1.67 -9.47 38.37
N ARG A 823 1.37 -8.18 38.57
CA ARG A 823 2.22 -7.08 38.06
C ARG A 823 3.51 -7.02 38.88
N LEU A 824 4.50 -7.80 38.44
CA LEU A 824 5.83 -7.86 39.02
C LEU A 824 6.77 -6.91 38.29
N CYS A 825 7.57 -6.19 39.06
CA CYS A 825 8.59 -5.26 38.62
C CYS A 825 9.97 -5.75 39.05
N LEU A 826 10.98 -5.50 38.21
CA LEU A 826 12.39 -5.68 38.58
C LEU A 826 12.75 -4.70 39.70
N GLU A 827 13.33 -5.20 40.78
CA GLU A 827 13.70 -4.41 41.96
C GLU A 827 15.15 -4.68 42.40
N ALA A 828 15.85 -3.60 42.76
CA ALA A 828 17.11 -3.65 43.48
C ALA A 828 16.88 -3.83 44.99
N GLY A 829 17.52 -4.80 45.61
CA GLY A 829 17.51 -5.00 47.05
C GLY A 829 18.16 -3.84 47.79
N ALA A 830 17.39 -3.18 48.67
CA ALA A 830 17.79 -1.95 49.34
C ALA A 830 18.86 -2.12 50.44
N LEU A 831 19.27 -3.35 50.75
CA LEU A 831 20.17 -3.69 51.87
C LEU A 831 21.28 -4.68 51.48
N ASP A 832 21.11 -5.42 50.40
CA ASP A 832 21.92 -6.60 50.04
C ASP A 832 22.41 -6.58 48.58
N ASP A 833 22.15 -5.49 47.83
CA ASP A 833 22.39 -5.39 46.38
C ASP A 833 21.80 -6.57 45.56
N SER A 834 20.79 -7.27 46.10
CA SER A 834 20.12 -8.37 45.39
C SER A 834 19.31 -7.85 44.20
N ILE A 835 18.99 -8.71 43.25
CA ILE A 835 18.09 -8.38 42.14
C ILE A 835 16.95 -9.38 42.15
N GLN A 836 15.73 -8.87 42.22
CA GLN A 836 14.54 -9.67 42.54
C GLN A 836 13.29 -9.11 41.87
N LEU A 837 12.22 -9.91 41.83
CA LEU A 837 10.90 -9.47 41.39
C LEU A 837 9.99 -9.21 42.59
N LYS A 838 9.45 -7.99 42.67
CA LYS A 838 8.42 -7.61 43.65
C LYS A 838 7.21 -7.00 42.96
N GLU A 839 6.10 -6.88 43.68
CA GLU A 839 4.90 -6.22 43.14
C GLU A 839 5.18 -4.73 42.86
N CYS A 840 4.67 -4.22 41.74
CA CYS A 840 5.03 -2.91 41.23
C CYS A 840 4.57 -1.74 42.12
N GLN A 841 5.51 -0.93 42.59
CA GLN A 841 5.29 0.25 43.44
C GLN A 841 5.79 1.52 42.74
N SER A 842 4.88 2.44 42.40
CA SER A 842 5.21 3.69 41.69
C SER A 842 6.08 4.65 42.49
N THR A 843 6.04 4.59 43.83
CA THR A 843 6.88 5.40 44.71
C THR A 843 8.31 4.86 44.80
N SER A 844 8.51 3.54 44.88
CA SER A 844 9.82 2.90 45.10
C SER A 844 10.88 3.38 44.10
N PRO A 845 12.03 3.93 44.55
CA PRO A 845 13.14 4.29 43.68
C PRO A 845 13.91 3.04 43.22
N TYR A 846 13.89 1.96 44.02
CA TYR A 846 14.57 0.69 43.75
C TYR A 846 13.98 -0.10 42.57
N GLN A 847 12.76 0.23 42.14
CA GLN A 847 12.12 -0.34 40.95
C GLN A 847 12.23 0.55 39.70
N LYS A 848 12.94 1.68 39.77
CA LYS A 848 13.06 2.65 38.67
C LYS A 848 14.41 2.50 37.98
N TRP A 849 14.34 2.23 36.68
CA TRP A 849 15.45 1.87 35.83
C TRP A 849 15.61 2.89 34.71
N GLN A 850 16.85 3.19 34.36
CA GLN A 850 17.18 4.16 33.31
C GLN A 850 18.32 3.63 32.45
N PHE A 851 18.04 3.39 31.16
CA PHE A 851 19.07 3.19 30.14
C PHE A 851 19.79 4.51 29.85
N THR A 852 21.09 4.44 29.50
CA THR A 852 21.87 5.64 29.13
C THR A 852 21.45 6.27 27.81
N HIS A 853 20.98 5.48 26.85
CA HIS A 853 20.50 5.97 25.56
C HIS A 853 19.13 5.37 25.23
N TYR A 854 18.21 6.20 24.72
CA TYR A 854 16.89 5.79 24.22
C TYR A 854 16.74 6.25 22.79
N HIS A 855 16.29 5.35 21.93
CA HIS A 855 16.00 5.65 20.53
C HIS A 855 14.57 6.14 20.36
N THR A 856 14.40 7.34 19.83
CA THR A 856 13.10 7.90 19.45
C THR A 856 12.78 7.57 17.99
N VAL A 857 11.59 7.01 17.74
CA VAL A 857 11.04 6.65 16.42
C VAL A 857 9.59 7.09 16.34
#